data_AF-A0A8T2JZ26-F1
#
_entry.id   AF-A0A8T2JZ26-F1
#
_cell.length_a   1.000
_cell.length_b   1.000
_cell.length_c   1.000
_cell.angle_alpha   90.00
_cell.angle_beta   90.00
_cell.angle_gamma   90.00
#
_symmetry.space_group_name_H-M   'P 1'
#
loop_
_entity.id
_entity.type
_entity.pdbx_description
1 polymer ?
#
loop_
_entity_poly.entity_id
_entity_poly.type
_entity_poly.pdbx_seq_one_letter_code
_entity_poly.pdbx_strand_id
1 'polypeptide(L)'
;MASVAVPVCVLLLLALLPPACPLATKKDMLDYSETHDHYYNYEQLSELLRSLQKAHPELCSLGTLGRSVQGRELWYVRLTVTPQSVPPDRPQFKYIGNMHGDETVSRQVLVYLTQYLLAQYGRDARITRLLNTTDIYIVPSLNPDGYERAQEGNCAGQKGGRSNAHNKDLNRSFPDQFSQVGAHTDFTLVPEVVAMMDWIRANRFVLSGNLHGGSVVASYPYDDSPQHIQEGHYSKSPDDKVFKYLAKAYAENHPVMKTGQPGCQGESEVFQDGITNGAQWYDVSGGMQDYNYVWANCFEVTFELSCCKYPLASKLAQEWEYNRESLIKFIEMVHIGAKGSVKDYVTGKEIENATISVEGIDHNITTGKVGDFQRLLAPGMYNITASGTGYLPQTIYDVEVKEGPATLIEFSLHPTILIPESKNNQTKTTSETVVSTEGNIGKTEINHKEKTEIQPQDFRHHRYTDMEIFLHRYNSDYPSITRLYSAGKSVEQRKLYVMEISDNPGIHEPGEPEFKYIGNMHGNEVVGRELLLNLIAYLCKNYGIDPEVTYLVQNTRIHIMPSMNPDGYEKAQEGDKDGVVGRNNSNNYDLNRNFPDQFFQITDPPQLETLAVMNWVKTYPFVLSANLHGGSLVVNYPFDDDEKGLSMYSKSPDDSVFQQLSLSYSRENNKMFKGFPCKEIYPHENFPQGITNGANWYNVPGGMQDWNYLNTNCFEVTIELGCIKYPFAKELPAYWESNRLSLLEFIKQVHRGIKGFVLDATDGRGILNATISIADIDHPVTSYKAGDFWRLLVPGTYKVTASARGYIPISKTINVTDGEAVLVNSRFLGQSVEYRHIWSLEISNKPNTSEPEEPKIRFVAGVHGNAPVGTELLLTFAEFLCLNYKKSNAITKLIDRSRIVIVPLVNPDGRERAKEKECSSNVGHNNANGKDLDTDFISNSSGPVGEREKETNAIIDSLIMKQDFTFSVVLDGGSLLVTFPYDNPVHTVENQDTMKHLASIYANNHPTIHMGHPGCPNKSGQ
;
A
#
# COMPACT_ATOMS: atom_id res chain seq x y z
N MET A 1 -45.44 -50.12 67.58
CA MET A 1 -45.83 -50.89 66.38
C MET A 1 -46.66 -49.96 65.48
N ALA A 2 -46.32 -49.55 64.24
CA ALA A 2 -45.07 -49.33 63.48
C ALA A 2 -45.47 -48.88 62.02
N SER A 3 -44.73 -48.12 61.19
CA SER A 3 -43.61 -47.14 61.34
C SER A 3 -43.39 -46.39 59.98
N VAL A 4 -42.36 -45.53 59.88
CA VAL A 4 -41.81 -44.85 58.64
C VAL A 4 -42.62 -43.64 58.09
N ALA A 5 -42.01 -42.67 57.35
CA ALA A 5 -42.43 -41.24 57.34
C ALA A 5 -42.02 -40.30 56.13
N VAL A 6 -42.63 -39.07 56.05
CA VAL A 6 -42.20 -37.77 55.36
C VAL A 6 -42.33 -37.68 53.79
N PRO A 7 -42.43 -36.53 53.01
CA PRO A 7 -42.49 -35.02 53.20
C PRO A 7 -43.65 -34.23 52.45
N VAL A 8 -43.52 -32.88 52.19
CA VAL A 8 -44.06 -31.96 51.09
C VAL A 8 -44.74 -30.61 51.57
N CYS A 9 -44.88 -29.55 50.72
CA CYS A 9 -45.03 -28.08 51.06
C CYS A 9 -46.13 -27.20 50.34
N VAL A 10 -46.08 -25.83 50.32
CA VAL A 10 -47.25 -24.94 50.71
C VAL A 10 -47.50 -23.49 50.08
N LEU A 11 -48.80 -23.06 49.91
CA LEU A 11 -49.59 -21.74 49.99
C LEU A 11 -49.52 -20.41 49.10
N LEU A 12 -50.73 -19.96 48.62
CA LEU A 12 -51.50 -18.63 48.67
C LEU A 12 -51.37 -17.33 47.77
N LEU A 13 -52.55 -16.90 47.22
CA LEU A 13 -53.26 -15.56 47.15
C LEU A 13 -53.17 -14.44 46.04
N LEU A 14 -54.38 -13.99 45.60
CA LEU A 14 -54.88 -12.68 45.06
C LEU A 14 -54.45 -12.13 43.66
N ALA A 15 -55.14 -11.07 43.16
CA ALA A 15 -55.24 -10.72 41.72
C ALA A 15 -55.50 -9.23 41.36
N LEU A 16 -55.03 -8.78 40.18
CA LEU A 16 -55.66 -7.72 39.33
C LEU A 16 -55.00 -7.60 37.91
N LEU A 17 -55.76 -7.04 36.95
CA LEU A 17 -55.40 -6.60 35.57
C LEU A 17 -55.13 -7.68 34.48
N PRO A 18 -55.30 -7.35 33.16
CA PRO A 18 -55.70 -8.32 32.12
C PRO A 18 -54.81 -8.24 30.83
N PRO A 19 -55.28 -8.66 29.63
CA PRO A 19 -55.08 -10.01 29.11
C PRO A 19 -54.17 -10.08 27.86
N ALA A 20 -53.51 -11.22 27.65
CA ALA A 20 -52.81 -11.56 26.41
C ALA A 20 -53.28 -12.94 25.87
N CYS A 21 -53.28 -13.09 24.54
CA CYS A 21 -53.94 -14.20 23.84
C CYS A 21 -53.00 -15.40 23.60
N PRO A 22 -53.46 -16.66 23.75
CA PRO A 22 -52.64 -17.84 23.49
C PRO A 22 -52.60 -18.24 22.00
N LEU A 23 -51.38 -18.29 21.46
CA LEU A 23 -50.88 -19.07 20.32
C LEU A 23 -51.81 -19.31 19.11
N ALA A 24 -51.51 -18.61 18.01
CA ALA A 24 -51.78 -19.16 16.68
C ALA A 24 -50.78 -20.29 16.38
N THR A 25 -51.24 -21.35 15.70
CA THR A 25 -50.40 -22.45 15.20
C THR A 25 -50.53 -22.60 13.68
N LYS A 26 -49.57 -23.30 13.06
CA LYS A 26 -49.34 -23.42 11.61
C LYS A 26 -48.81 -22.13 10.95
N LYS A 27 -47.49 -22.10 10.77
CA LYS A 27 -46.84 -21.56 9.56
C LYS A 27 -46.61 -22.79 8.67
N ASP A 28 -47.08 -22.79 7.43
CA ASP A 28 -47.14 -24.01 6.64
C ASP A 28 -45.74 -24.58 6.32
N MET A 29 -45.64 -25.92 6.35
CA MET A 29 -44.45 -26.63 5.90
C MET A 29 -44.36 -26.55 4.37
N LEU A 30 -43.37 -25.83 3.88
CA LEU A 30 -42.73 -26.21 2.62
C LEU A 30 -41.99 -27.52 2.87
N ASP A 31 -42.62 -28.62 2.46
CA ASP A 31 -42.00 -29.94 2.46
C ASP A 31 -41.00 -29.99 1.30
N TYR A 32 -39.76 -29.54 1.57
CA TYR A 32 -38.63 -29.64 0.66
C TYR A 32 -38.19 -31.11 0.57
N SER A 33 -38.99 -31.95 -0.10
CA SER A 33 -38.61 -33.31 -0.46
C SER A 33 -37.53 -33.23 -1.55
N GLU A 34 -36.26 -33.17 -1.14
CA GLU A 34 -35.11 -33.14 -2.04
C GLU A 34 -35.05 -34.46 -2.85
N THR A 35 -35.57 -34.43 -4.08
CA THR A 35 -35.66 -35.61 -4.94
C THR A 35 -34.30 -36.05 -5.50
N HIS A 36 -33.29 -35.17 -5.49
CA HIS A 36 -31.92 -35.41 -5.95
C HIS A 36 -31.85 -36.01 -7.38
N ASP A 37 -32.80 -35.68 -8.25
CA ASP A 37 -33.13 -36.39 -9.49
C ASP A 37 -32.94 -35.58 -10.78
N HIS A 38 -32.65 -34.28 -10.68
CA HIS A 38 -32.44 -33.39 -11.82
C HIS A 38 -31.37 -32.33 -11.54
N TYR A 39 -30.89 -31.71 -12.61
CA TYR A 39 -30.01 -30.55 -12.56
C TYR A 39 -30.81 -29.25 -12.76
N TYR A 40 -30.45 -28.20 -12.03
CA TYR A 40 -31.05 -26.86 -12.22
C TYR A 40 -30.31 -26.08 -13.31
N ASN A 41 -31.01 -25.70 -14.39
CA ASN A 41 -30.53 -24.69 -15.33
C ASN A 41 -30.43 -23.30 -14.66
N TYR A 42 -29.83 -22.31 -15.33
CA TYR A 42 -29.58 -20.98 -14.77
C TYR A 42 -30.85 -20.28 -14.25
N GLU A 43 -31.97 -20.35 -14.97
CA GLU A 43 -33.23 -19.72 -14.52
C GLU A 43 -33.84 -20.49 -13.35
N GLN A 44 -33.90 -21.81 -13.42
CA GLN A 44 -34.40 -22.66 -12.34
C GLN A 44 -33.57 -22.50 -11.05
N LEU A 45 -32.25 -22.39 -11.18
CA LEU A 45 -31.35 -22.08 -10.06
C LEU A 45 -31.63 -20.68 -9.52
N SER A 46 -31.77 -19.68 -10.39
CA SER A 46 -32.11 -18.30 -9.99
C SER A 46 -33.43 -18.24 -9.23
N GLU A 47 -34.46 -18.99 -9.65
CA GLU A 47 -35.74 -19.11 -8.95
C GLU A 47 -35.60 -19.83 -7.60
N LEU A 48 -34.87 -20.95 -7.54
CA LEU A 48 -34.61 -21.69 -6.30
C LEU A 48 -33.87 -20.84 -5.27
N LEU A 49 -32.79 -20.16 -5.64
CA LEU A 49 -32.04 -19.33 -4.71
C LEU A 49 -32.89 -18.15 -4.18
N ARG A 50 -33.70 -17.52 -5.04
CA ARG A 50 -34.67 -16.49 -4.63
C ARG A 50 -35.75 -17.07 -3.70
N SER A 51 -36.22 -18.30 -3.92
CA SER A 51 -37.21 -18.93 -3.03
C SER A 51 -36.62 -19.29 -1.67
N LEU A 52 -35.37 -19.77 -1.62
CA LEU A 52 -34.66 -20.07 -0.37
C LEU A 52 -34.44 -18.81 0.48
N GLN A 53 -33.99 -17.70 -0.12
CA GLN A 53 -33.91 -16.40 0.58
C GLN A 53 -35.29 -15.95 1.10
N LYS A 54 -36.35 -16.11 0.29
CA LYS A 54 -37.71 -15.71 0.68
C LYS A 54 -38.31 -16.60 1.78
N ALA A 55 -37.91 -17.86 1.85
CA ALA A 55 -38.35 -18.80 2.89
C ALA A 55 -37.60 -18.59 4.22
N HIS A 56 -36.31 -18.24 4.15
CA HIS A 56 -35.40 -18.12 5.30
C HIS A 56 -34.67 -16.77 5.38
N PRO A 57 -35.34 -15.60 5.33
CA PRO A 57 -34.70 -14.29 5.37
C PRO A 57 -33.96 -13.99 6.69
N GLU A 58 -34.16 -14.82 7.72
CA GLU A 58 -33.44 -14.81 8.99
C GLU A 58 -32.10 -15.58 8.99
N LEU A 59 -31.84 -16.41 7.97
CA LEU A 59 -30.61 -17.20 7.80
C LEU A 59 -29.89 -16.95 6.46
N CYS A 60 -30.62 -16.54 5.43
CA CYS A 60 -30.20 -16.58 4.03
C CYS A 60 -30.28 -15.19 3.40
N SER A 61 -29.23 -14.81 2.68
CA SER A 61 -29.18 -13.62 1.84
C SER A 61 -28.54 -13.96 0.49
N LEU A 62 -29.11 -13.44 -0.59
CA LEU A 62 -28.72 -13.70 -1.98
C LEU A 62 -28.12 -12.43 -2.59
N GLY A 63 -26.89 -12.54 -3.11
CA GLY A 63 -26.23 -11.47 -3.84
C GLY A 63 -25.66 -11.95 -5.17
N THR A 64 -25.08 -11.03 -5.93
CA THR A 64 -24.41 -11.30 -7.21
C THR A 64 -22.98 -10.76 -7.13
N LEU A 65 -22.00 -11.51 -7.64
CA LEU A 65 -20.63 -11.04 -7.77
C LEU A 65 -20.49 -10.03 -8.93
N GLY A 66 -21.39 -10.12 -9.91
CA GLY A 66 -21.27 -9.48 -11.21
C GLY A 66 -22.01 -10.29 -12.27
N ARG A 67 -21.61 -10.16 -13.53
CA ARG A 67 -22.22 -10.90 -14.65
C ARG A 67 -21.20 -11.74 -15.40
N SER A 68 -21.65 -12.88 -15.91
CA SER A 68 -20.94 -13.63 -16.95
C SER A 68 -20.90 -12.85 -18.27
N VAL A 69 -20.11 -13.33 -19.23
CA VAL A 69 -20.05 -12.80 -20.61
C VAL A 69 -21.45 -12.70 -21.26
N GLN A 70 -22.33 -13.68 -21.08
CA GLN A 70 -23.70 -13.67 -21.59
C GLN A 70 -24.71 -12.95 -20.66
N GLY A 71 -24.23 -12.19 -19.67
CA GLY A 71 -25.05 -11.33 -18.82
C GLY A 71 -25.75 -12.01 -17.64
N ARG A 72 -25.50 -13.31 -17.41
CA ARG A 72 -26.08 -14.08 -16.29
C ARG A 72 -25.49 -13.62 -14.97
N GLU A 73 -26.32 -13.51 -13.94
CA GLU A 73 -25.88 -13.19 -12.57
C GLU A 73 -24.95 -14.27 -12.01
N LEU A 74 -23.84 -13.85 -11.41
CA LEU A 74 -22.92 -14.72 -10.69
C LEU A 74 -23.38 -14.83 -9.24
N TRP A 75 -24.43 -15.62 -9.01
CA TRP A 75 -25.10 -15.71 -7.71
C TRP A 75 -24.20 -16.24 -6.60
N TYR A 76 -24.22 -15.58 -5.44
CA TYR A 76 -23.74 -16.11 -4.17
C TYR A 76 -24.85 -16.12 -3.12
N VAL A 77 -24.91 -17.18 -2.32
CA VAL A 77 -25.76 -17.29 -1.13
C VAL A 77 -24.89 -17.10 0.10
N ARG A 78 -25.27 -16.19 0.99
CA ARG A 78 -24.66 -16.02 2.32
C ARG A 78 -25.60 -16.59 3.38
N LEU A 79 -25.11 -17.58 4.13
CA LEU A 79 -25.79 -18.32 5.18
C LEU A 79 -25.16 -17.99 6.55
N THR A 80 -25.92 -17.36 7.44
CA THR A 80 -25.50 -16.94 8.79
C THR A 80 -26.72 -16.45 9.57
N VAL A 81 -26.72 -16.54 10.90
CA VAL A 81 -27.85 -16.06 11.75
C VAL A 81 -27.97 -14.54 11.88
N THR A 82 -27.11 -13.78 11.19
CA THR A 82 -27.20 -12.31 11.10
C THR A 82 -27.01 -11.84 9.66
N PRO A 83 -27.92 -12.19 8.72
CA PRO A 83 -27.71 -11.89 7.30
C PRO A 83 -27.68 -10.38 6.99
N GLN A 84 -28.13 -9.52 7.91
CA GLN A 84 -28.13 -8.04 7.78
C GLN A 84 -26.85 -7.35 8.29
N SER A 85 -25.91 -8.05 8.92
CA SER A 85 -24.64 -7.49 9.43
C SER A 85 -23.49 -8.48 9.28
N VAL A 86 -22.23 -8.04 9.41
CA VAL A 86 -21.05 -8.92 9.43
C VAL A 86 -20.43 -8.86 10.84
N PRO A 87 -20.64 -9.88 11.69
CA PRO A 87 -20.02 -9.93 13.01
C PRO A 87 -18.52 -10.26 12.89
N PRO A 88 -17.62 -9.48 13.50
CA PRO A 88 -16.17 -9.68 13.37
C PRO A 88 -15.63 -10.87 14.15
N ASP A 89 -16.42 -11.44 15.09
CA ASP A 89 -16.08 -12.66 15.81
C ASP A 89 -16.30 -13.94 14.98
N ARG A 90 -16.95 -13.84 13.81
CA ARG A 90 -17.25 -14.95 12.91
C ARG A 90 -16.32 -14.96 11.70
N PRO A 91 -15.52 -16.04 11.50
CA PRO A 91 -14.74 -16.18 10.28
C PRO A 91 -15.65 -16.31 9.06
N GLN A 92 -15.23 -15.69 7.95
CA GLN A 92 -15.87 -15.83 6.66
C GLN A 92 -15.29 -17.04 5.94
N PHE A 93 -16.17 -17.96 5.54
CA PHE A 93 -15.86 -19.15 4.76
C PHE A 93 -16.50 -19.03 3.37
N LYS A 94 -15.86 -19.52 2.30
CA LYS A 94 -16.54 -19.64 0.99
C LYS A 94 -16.38 -21.00 0.29
N TYR A 95 -17.41 -21.40 -0.45
CA TYR A 95 -17.33 -22.46 -1.46
C TYR A 95 -17.65 -21.91 -2.85
N ILE A 96 -16.89 -22.32 -3.87
CA ILE A 96 -17.12 -22.01 -5.28
C ILE A 96 -17.26 -23.31 -6.06
N GLY A 97 -18.35 -23.46 -6.81
CA GLY A 97 -18.55 -24.57 -7.74
C GLY A 97 -18.48 -24.11 -9.20
N ASN A 98 -18.20 -25.07 -10.08
CA ASN A 98 -18.54 -24.98 -11.50
C ASN A 98 -17.92 -23.74 -12.17
N MET A 99 -16.64 -23.51 -11.86
CA MET A 99 -15.73 -22.61 -12.60
C MET A 99 -15.46 -23.16 -14.01
N HIS A 100 -15.38 -24.49 -14.14
CA HIS A 100 -15.57 -25.18 -15.40
C HIS A 100 -17.03 -25.57 -15.54
N GLY A 101 -17.66 -25.15 -16.65
CA GLY A 101 -19.10 -25.28 -16.82
C GLY A 101 -19.60 -26.72 -16.95
N ASP A 102 -18.79 -27.63 -17.48
CA ASP A 102 -19.10 -29.06 -17.65
C ASP A 102 -18.82 -29.94 -16.42
N GLU A 103 -18.20 -29.39 -15.38
CA GLU A 103 -17.84 -30.11 -14.14
C GLU A 103 -18.98 -29.98 -13.12
N THR A 104 -20.15 -30.52 -13.45
CA THR A 104 -21.45 -30.12 -12.89
C THR A 104 -21.77 -30.66 -11.50
N VAL A 105 -21.07 -31.72 -11.03
CA VAL A 105 -21.23 -32.23 -9.66
C VAL A 105 -20.95 -31.12 -8.64
N SER A 106 -19.91 -30.32 -8.87
CA SER A 106 -19.52 -29.18 -8.03
C SER A 106 -20.63 -28.16 -7.80
N ARG A 107 -21.39 -27.82 -8.85
CA ARG A 107 -22.57 -26.94 -8.75
C ARG A 107 -23.65 -27.56 -7.88
N GLN A 108 -23.96 -28.82 -8.17
CA GLN A 108 -25.17 -29.44 -7.66
C GLN A 108 -25.05 -29.84 -6.19
N VAL A 109 -23.86 -30.27 -5.72
CA VAL A 109 -23.64 -30.52 -4.28
C VAL A 109 -23.66 -29.24 -3.45
N LEU A 110 -23.30 -28.08 -4.01
CA LEU A 110 -23.39 -26.79 -3.32
C LEU A 110 -24.82 -26.26 -3.22
N VAL A 111 -25.67 -26.57 -4.21
CA VAL A 111 -27.12 -26.33 -4.11
C VAL A 111 -27.72 -27.18 -2.98
N TYR A 112 -27.44 -28.49 -2.94
CA TYR A 112 -27.90 -29.37 -1.86
C TYR A 112 -27.34 -28.97 -0.50
N LEU A 113 -26.08 -28.56 -0.40
CA LEU A 113 -25.49 -28.02 0.83
C LEU A 113 -26.25 -26.77 1.32
N THR A 114 -26.63 -25.87 0.41
CA THR A 114 -27.42 -24.68 0.75
C THR A 114 -28.79 -25.05 1.32
N GLN A 115 -29.49 -26.01 0.68
CA GLN A 115 -30.79 -26.50 1.13
C GLN A 115 -30.69 -27.24 2.48
N TYR A 116 -29.73 -28.15 2.61
CA TYR A 116 -29.48 -28.94 3.82
C TYR A 116 -29.13 -28.07 5.04
N LEU A 117 -28.24 -27.08 4.88
CA LEU A 117 -27.87 -26.18 5.97
C LEU A 117 -29.07 -25.40 6.51
N LEU A 118 -29.96 -24.93 5.63
CA LEU A 118 -31.22 -24.26 6.01
C LEU A 118 -32.24 -25.23 6.63
N ALA A 119 -32.42 -26.41 6.04
CA ALA A 119 -33.40 -27.40 6.49
C ALA A 119 -33.06 -28.03 7.84
N GLN A 120 -31.78 -28.08 8.22
CA GLN A 120 -31.31 -28.64 9.49
C GLN A 120 -31.06 -27.59 10.58
N TYR A 121 -31.15 -26.29 10.29
CA TYR A 121 -31.03 -25.26 11.32
C TYR A 121 -32.16 -25.39 12.36
N GLY A 122 -31.80 -25.39 13.65
CA GLY A 122 -32.71 -25.65 14.76
C GLY A 122 -33.13 -27.12 14.92
N ARG A 123 -32.64 -28.03 14.09
CA ARG A 123 -32.90 -29.49 14.17
C ARG A 123 -31.64 -30.27 14.52
N ASP A 124 -30.55 -30.03 13.79
CA ASP A 124 -29.25 -30.62 14.03
C ASP A 124 -28.35 -29.65 14.81
N ALA A 125 -27.72 -30.11 15.89
CA ALA A 125 -26.91 -29.28 16.78
C ALA A 125 -25.55 -28.86 16.17
N ARG A 126 -24.97 -29.67 15.27
CA ARG A 126 -23.72 -29.36 14.56
C ARG A 126 -23.96 -28.28 13.51
N ILE A 127 -25.03 -28.40 12.72
CA ILE A 127 -25.42 -27.39 11.72
C ILE A 127 -25.90 -26.10 12.36
N THR A 128 -26.71 -26.19 13.42
CA THR A 128 -27.15 -25.01 14.18
C THR A 128 -25.95 -24.25 14.76
N ARG A 129 -24.97 -24.97 15.34
CA ARG A 129 -23.70 -24.37 15.78
C ARG A 129 -22.98 -23.70 14.61
N LEU A 130 -22.82 -24.39 13.48
CA LEU A 130 -22.06 -23.90 12.34
C LEU A 130 -22.60 -22.56 11.80
N LEU A 131 -23.92 -22.45 11.61
CA LEU A 131 -24.57 -21.20 11.17
C LEU A 131 -24.63 -20.12 12.26
N ASN A 132 -24.53 -20.49 13.54
CA ASN A 132 -24.38 -19.52 14.63
C ASN A 132 -22.96 -18.91 14.70
N THR A 133 -21.92 -19.63 14.21
CA THR A 133 -20.51 -19.26 14.42
C THR A 133 -19.74 -18.89 13.15
N THR A 134 -20.27 -19.17 11.96
CA THR A 134 -19.57 -19.00 10.67
C THR A 134 -20.42 -18.18 9.72
N ASP A 135 -19.81 -17.24 9.01
CA ASP A 135 -20.41 -16.61 7.84
C ASP A 135 -20.07 -17.42 6.59
N ILE A 136 -20.98 -18.28 6.15
CA ILE A 136 -20.77 -19.20 5.02
C ILE A 136 -21.26 -18.55 3.73
N TYR A 137 -20.40 -18.43 2.73
CA TYR A 137 -20.76 -17.98 1.39
C TYR A 137 -20.65 -19.13 0.40
N ILE A 138 -21.64 -19.29 -0.49
CA ILE A 138 -21.69 -20.37 -1.47
C ILE A 138 -21.96 -19.77 -2.85
N VAL A 139 -21.08 -20.01 -3.81
CA VAL A 139 -21.21 -19.63 -5.23
C VAL A 139 -21.44 -20.91 -6.04
N PRO A 140 -22.69 -21.29 -6.36
CA PRO A 140 -22.94 -22.60 -6.99
C PRO A 140 -22.43 -22.70 -8.44
N SER A 141 -22.21 -21.57 -9.13
CA SER A 141 -21.69 -21.57 -10.50
C SER A 141 -20.97 -20.26 -10.79
N LEU A 142 -19.64 -20.33 -10.92
CA LEU A 142 -18.83 -19.21 -11.41
C LEU A 142 -18.86 -19.10 -12.94
N ASN A 143 -19.10 -20.21 -13.66
CA ASN A 143 -19.25 -20.24 -15.11
C ASN A 143 -20.63 -20.78 -15.54
N PRO A 144 -21.72 -20.02 -15.31
CA PRO A 144 -23.05 -20.42 -15.75
C PRO A 144 -23.17 -20.47 -17.29
N ASP A 145 -22.31 -19.76 -18.02
CA ASP A 145 -22.32 -19.74 -19.48
C ASP A 145 -21.78 -21.03 -20.12
N GLY A 146 -20.71 -21.57 -19.55
CA GLY A 146 -20.18 -22.87 -19.92
C GLY A 146 -21.15 -24.00 -19.55
N TYR A 147 -21.76 -23.90 -18.37
CA TYR A 147 -22.74 -24.86 -17.87
C TYR A 147 -23.93 -25.02 -18.83
N GLU A 148 -24.52 -23.92 -19.27
CA GLU A 148 -25.68 -23.93 -20.20
C GLU A 148 -25.33 -24.41 -21.62
N ARG A 149 -24.06 -24.73 -21.90
CA ARG A 149 -23.60 -25.39 -23.14
C ARG A 149 -23.10 -26.83 -22.92
N ALA A 150 -22.91 -27.24 -21.67
CA ALA A 150 -22.49 -28.60 -21.33
C ALA A 150 -23.64 -29.59 -21.56
N GLN A 151 -23.35 -30.89 -21.59
CA GLN A 151 -24.34 -31.94 -21.89
C GLN A 151 -24.32 -33.06 -20.86
N GLU A 152 -25.49 -33.43 -20.35
CA GLU A 152 -25.64 -34.53 -19.40
C GLU A 152 -25.11 -35.86 -19.96
N GLY A 153 -24.39 -36.61 -19.13
CA GLY A 153 -23.69 -37.85 -19.51
C GLY A 153 -22.33 -37.64 -20.18
N ASN A 154 -21.87 -36.40 -20.39
CA ASN A 154 -20.54 -36.09 -20.95
C ASN A 154 -19.45 -36.21 -19.87
N CYS A 155 -19.16 -37.44 -19.40
CA CYS A 155 -18.15 -37.65 -18.34
C CYS A 155 -16.76 -37.10 -18.68
N ALA A 156 -16.35 -37.11 -19.96
CA ALA A 156 -14.99 -36.77 -20.38
C ALA A 156 -14.81 -35.31 -20.86
N GLY A 157 -15.81 -34.43 -20.72
CA GLY A 157 -15.73 -33.02 -21.14
C GLY A 157 -15.67 -32.76 -22.65
N GLN A 158 -15.48 -33.79 -23.49
CA GLN A 158 -15.19 -33.70 -24.93
C GLN A 158 -16.22 -32.92 -25.78
N LYS A 159 -17.47 -32.80 -25.32
CA LYS A 159 -18.51 -32.01 -26.00
C LYS A 159 -18.49 -30.50 -25.68
N GLY A 160 -17.52 -30.03 -24.92
CA GLY A 160 -17.41 -28.64 -24.48
C GLY A 160 -18.29 -28.33 -23.25
N GLY A 161 -18.20 -27.07 -22.82
CA GLY A 161 -18.84 -26.56 -21.59
C GLY A 161 -17.83 -26.05 -20.55
N ARG A 162 -16.57 -26.54 -20.57
CA ARG A 162 -15.51 -26.12 -19.64
C ARG A 162 -15.29 -24.61 -19.58
N SER A 163 -14.94 -23.98 -20.69
CA SER A 163 -14.59 -22.56 -20.80
C SER A 163 -15.79 -21.62 -20.69
N ASN A 164 -15.55 -20.33 -20.40
CA ASN A 164 -16.60 -19.28 -20.44
C ASN A 164 -17.06 -18.98 -21.87
N ALA A 165 -17.98 -18.02 -22.09
CA ALA A 165 -18.51 -17.77 -23.44
C ALA A 165 -17.53 -17.15 -24.45
N HIS A 166 -16.40 -16.59 -24.00
CA HIS A 166 -15.27 -16.21 -24.87
C HIS A 166 -14.25 -17.34 -25.08
N ASN A 167 -14.61 -18.58 -24.70
CA ASN A 167 -13.75 -19.76 -24.77
C ASN A 167 -12.41 -19.58 -24.03
N LYS A 168 -12.45 -18.91 -22.87
CA LYS A 168 -11.34 -18.83 -21.91
C LYS A 168 -11.55 -19.82 -20.77
N ASP A 169 -10.48 -20.48 -20.35
CA ASP A 169 -10.46 -21.28 -19.13
C ASP A 169 -10.28 -20.33 -17.94
N LEU A 170 -11.27 -20.30 -17.04
CA LEU A 170 -11.26 -19.38 -15.91
C LEU A 170 -10.18 -19.74 -14.88
N ASN A 171 -9.82 -21.02 -14.76
CA ASN A 171 -8.75 -21.49 -13.86
C ASN A 171 -7.37 -21.43 -14.53
N ARG A 172 -7.22 -20.61 -15.59
CA ARG A 172 -5.96 -20.24 -16.27
C ARG A 172 -5.95 -18.74 -16.59
N SER A 173 -6.68 -17.94 -15.81
CA SER A 173 -7.00 -16.54 -16.11
C SER A 173 -6.77 -15.59 -14.92
N PHE A 174 -6.47 -16.09 -13.72
CA PHE A 174 -6.10 -15.26 -12.59
C PHE A 174 -4.65 -14.75 -12.74
N PRO A 175 -4.29 -13.64 -12.07
CA PRO A 175 -2.90 -13.27 -11.84
C PRO A 175 -2.13 -14.42 -11.19
N ASP A 176 -0.87 -14.56 -11.57
CA ASP A 176 -0.07 -15.76 -11.34
C ASP A 176 1.30 -15.40 -10.76
N GLN A 177 1.81 -16.27 -9.88
CA GLN A 177 2.96 -15.98 -9.02
C GLN A 177 4.32 -16.27 -9.68
N PHE A 178 4.35 -17.12 -10.69
CA PHE A 178 5.58 -17.54 -11.38
C PHE A 178 5.60 -17.15 -12.88
N SER A 179 4.51 -16.61 -13.40
CA SER A 179 4.40 -16.07 -14.76
C SER A 179 5.34 -14.88 -15.01
N GLN A 180 5.87 -14.82 -16.23
CA GLN A 180 6.74 -13.73 -16.66
C GLN A 180 5.98 -12.40 -16.79
N VAL A 181 6.68 -11.30 -16.46
CA VAL A 181 6.17 -9.92 -16.61
C VAL A 181 5.84 -9.66 -18.09
N GLY A 182 4.55 -9.66 -18.42
CA GLY A 182 4.04 -9.56 -19.80
C GLY A 182 3.00 -10.63 -20.17
N ALA A 183 2.82 -11.68 -19.35
CA ALA A 183 1.76 -12.67 -19.52
C ALA A 183 0.37 -12.06 -19.22
N HIS A 184 -0.20 -11.35 -20.19
CA HIS A 184 -1.42 -10.55 -19.99
C HIS A 184 -2.71 -11.30 -20.32
N THR A 185 -3.42 -11.78 -19.30
CA THR A 185 -4.84 -12.10 -19.41
C THR A 185 -5.62 -10.83 -19.80
N ASP A 186 -6.32 -10.87 -20.93
CA ASP A 186 -7.30 -9.83 -21.25
C ASP A 186 -8.57 -10.02 -20.41
N PHE A 187 -8.61 -9.33 -19.27
CA PHE A 187 -9.73 -9.32 -18.34
C PHE A 187 -11.08 -8.91 -18.96
N THR A 188 -11.11 -8.24 -20.13
CA THR A 188 -12.39 -7.97 -20.84
C THR A 188 -13.05 -9.25 -21.34
N LEU A 189 -12.28 -10.33 -21.52
CA LEU A 189 -12.77 -11.63 -21.99
C LEU A 189 -13.23 -12.55 -20.85
N VAL A 190 -12.90 -12.24 -19.59
CA VAL A 190 -13.17 -13.06 -18.40
C VAL A 190 -13.79 -12.24 -17.25
N PRO A 191 -14.97 -11.61 -17.46
CA PRO A 191 -15.65 -10.84 -16.42
C PRO A 191 -15.97 -11.67 -15.16
N GLU A 192 -16.10 -12.99 -15.30
CA GLU A 192 -16.28 -13.92 -14.17
C GLU A 192 -15.08 -13.89 -13.20
N VAL A 193 -13.87 -13.82 -13.73
CA VAL A 193 -12.62 -13.78 -12.95
C VAL A 193 -12.42 -12.40 -12.31
N VAL A 194 -12.79 -11.32 -13.00
CA VAL A 194 -12.76 -9.96 -12.44
C VAL A 194 -13.71 -9.84 -11.24
N ALA A 195 -14.96 -10.28 -11.41
CA ALA A 195 -15.96 -10.29 -10.35
C ALA A 195 -15.50 -11.12 -9.12
N MET A 196 -14.85 -12.25 -9.35
CA MET A 196 -14.30 -13.08 -8.27
C MET A 196 -13.10 -12.41 -7.58
N MET A 197 -12.14 -11.84 -8.32
CA MET A 197 -11.00 -11.13 -7.74
C MET A 197 -11.44 -9.95 -6.86
N ASP A 198 -12.39 -9.14 -7.33
CA ASP A 198 -12.85 -7.97 -6.59
C ASP A 198 -13.68 -8.37 -5.36
N TRP A 199 -14.46 -9.45 -5.43
CA TRP A 199 -15.15 -10.02 -4.27
C TRP A 199 -14.19 -10.62 -3.23
N ILE A 200 -13.10 -11.29 -3.67
CA ILE A 200 -12.04 -11.79 -2.78
C ILE A 200 -11.37 -10.61 -2.04
N ARG A 201 -11.08 -9.50 -2.72
CA ARG A 201 -10.47 -8.29 -2.12
C ARG A 201 -11.42 -7.52 -1.19
N ALA A 202 -12.73 -7.52 -1.48
CA ALA A 202 -13.73 -6.79 -0.72
C ALA A 202 -14.15 -7.47 0.60
N ASN A 203 -13.76 -8.73 0.81
CA ASN A 203 -14.15 -9.56 1.95
C ASN A 203 -12.91 -10.09 2.69
N ARG A 204 -13.09 -10.63 3.91
CA ARG A 204 -12.01 -11.19 4.73
C ARG A 204 -12.20 -12.70 4.90
N PHE A 205 -12.22 -13.40 3.77
CA PHE A 205 -12.29 -14.87 3.74
C PHE A 205 -11.06 -15.48 4.40
N VAL A 206 -11.28 -16.46 5.28
CA VAL A 206 -10.24 -17.17 6.03
C VAL A 206 -9.93 -18.52 5.37
N LEU A 207 -10.97 -19.28 5.06
CA LEU A 207 -10.90 -20.58 4.38
C LEU A 207 -11.85 -20.60 3.19
N SER A 208 -11.42 -21.29 2.13
CA SER A 208 -12.14 -21.46 0.89
C SER A 208 -11.99 -22.87 0.34
N GLY A 209 -12.99 -23.34 -0.39
CA GLY A 209 -12.86 -24.47 -1.30
C GLY A 209 -13.37 -24.11 -2.68
N ASN A 210 -12.62 -24.47 -3.73
CA ASN A 210 -13.15 -24.50 -5.09
C ASN A 210 -13.39 -25.97 -5.50
N LEU A 211 -14.48 -26.24 -6.22
CA LEU A 211 -14.98 -27.59 -6.48
C LEU A 211 -15.03 -27.86 -8.00
N HIS A 212 -14.51 -29.01 -8.39
CA HIS A 212 -14.19 -29.41 -9.76
C HIS A 212 -14.62 -30.86 -10.06
N GLY A 213 -14.33 -31.33 -11.28
CA GLY A 213 -14.60 -32.70 -11.71
C GLY A 213 -13.72 -33.17 -12.85
N GLY A 214 -13.44 -34.48 -12.87
CA GLY A 214 -12.46 -35.11 -13.74
C GLY A 214 -11.67 -36.19 -13.00
N SER A 215 -11.32 -35.94 -11.73
CA SER A 215 -10.69 -36.93 -10.83
C SER A 215 -11.45 -37.01 -9.48
N VAL A 216 -10.84 -37.65 -8.47
CA VAL A 216 -11.31 -37.67 -7.08
C VAL A 216 -10.12 -37.46 -6.12
N VAL A 217 -9.76 -36.19 -5.89
CA VAL A 217 -8.60 -35.78 -5.07
C VAL A 217 -8.81 -34.38 -4.46
N ALA A 218 -8.21 -34.12 -3.30
CA ALA A 218 -8.04 -32.76 -2.77
C ALA A 218 -6.65 -32.22 -3.15
N SER A 219 -6.60 -31.30 -4.10
CA SER A 219 -5.39 -30.58 -4.51
C SER A 219 -5.16 -29.36 -3.62
N TYR A 220 -3.89 -29.02 -3.33
CA TYR A 220 -3.52 -27.88 -2.47
C TYR A 220 -2.24 -27.13 -2.94
N PRO A 221 -2.09 -25.84 -2.55
CA PRO A 221 -1.03 -24.96 -3.05
C PRO A 221 0.41 -25.43 -2.85
N TYR A 222 1.32 -25.18 -3.81
CA TYR A 222 1.07 -24.40 -5.04
C TYR A 222 0.61 -25.26 -6.23
N ASP A 223 -0.25 -24.68 -7.06
CA ASP A 223 -0.81 -25.25 -8.29
C ASP A 223 0.18 -25.22 -9.47
N ASP A 224 1.14 -24.29 -9.46
CA ASP A 224 2.18 -24.15 -10.50
C ASP A 224 3.60 -24.03 -9.92
N SER A 225 4.61 -23.88 -10.77
CA SER A 225 6.02 -23.89 -10.40
C SER A 225 6.86 -22.83 -11.13
N PRO A 226 7.96 -22.30 -10.55
CA PRO A 226 8.88 -21.38 -11.24
C PRO A 226 9.48 -21.92 -12.55
N GLN A 227 9.38 -23.23 -12.79
CA GLN A 227 9.88 -23.93 -13.96
C GLN A 227 8.78 -24.31 -14.97
N HIS A 228 7.50 -24.17 -14.63
CA HIS A 228 6.33 -24.50 -15.46
C HIS A 228 6.38 -25.93 -16.04
N ILE A 229 6.78 -26.91 -15.22
CA ILE A 229 7.05 -28.30 -15.66
C ILE A 229 5.77 -29.14 -15.63
N GLN A 230 5.21 -29.40 -16.82
CA GLN A 230 4.00 -30.22 -17.00
C GLN A 230 4.13 -31.69 -16.56
N GLU A 231 5.35 -32.20 -16.33
CA GLU A 231 5.59 -33.59 -15.87
C GLU A 231 5.36 -33.81 -14.37
N GLY A 232 4.97 -32.76 -13.62
CA GLY A 232 4.63 -32.84 -12.20
C GLY A 232 5.82 -32.58 -11.27
N HIS A 233 5.83 -31.42 -10.59
CA HIS A 233 6.89 -31.02 -9.66
C HIS A 233 6.33 -30.49 -8.34
N TYR A 234 6.87 -30.93 -7.21
CA TYR A 234 6.39 -30.53 -5.89
C TYR A 234 6.66 -29.03 -5.60
N SER A 235 5.61 -28.21 -5.67
CA SER A 235 5.71 -26.76 -5.46
C SER A 235 5.22 -26.39 -4.06
N LYS A 236 6.17 -26.26 -3.13
CA LYS A 236 5.88 -26.13 -1.70
C LYS A 236 5.53 -24.70 -1.29
N SER A 237 4.28 -24.48 -0.87
CA SER A 237 3.84 -23.25 -0.20
C SER A 237 4.42 -23.09 1.23
N PRO A 238 4.56 -21.86 1.77
CA PRO A 238 4.97 -21.65 3.17
C PRO A 238 4.09 -22.40 4.19
N ASP A 239 2.78 -22.43 3.94
CA ASP A 239 1.76 -23.09 4.77
C ASP A 239 1.48 -24.57 4.43
N ASP A 240 2.33 -25.22 3.63
CA ASP A 240 2.28 -26.64 3.22
C ASP A 240 1.77 -27.61 4.32
N LYS A 241 2.21 -27.41 5.58
CA LYS A 241 1.76 -28.23 6.73
C LYS A 241 0.27 -28.10 7.02
N VAL A 242 -0.30 -26.89 6.99
CA VAL A 242 -1.73 -26.66 7.25
C VAL A 242 -2.56 -26.94 6.00
N PHE A 243 -2.05 -26.68 4.79
CA PHE A 243 -2.73 -27.10 3.56
C PHE A 243 -2.95 -28.63 3.49
N LYS A 244 -1.93 -29.44 3.82
CA LYS A 244 -2.08 -30.90 3.95
C LYS A 244 -3.14 -31.30 4.98
N TYR A 245 -3.20 -30.61 6.12
CA TYR A 245 -4.18 -30.89 7.18
C TYR A 245 -5.62 -30.52 6.75
N LEU A 246 -5.78 -29.40 6.02
CA LEU A 246 -7.05 -28.94 5.45
C LEU A 246 -7.55 -29.88 4.34
N ALA A 247 -6.68 -30.27 3.39
CA ALA A 247 -7.02 -31.19 2.31
C ALA A 247 -7.43 -32.58 2.85
N LYS A 248 -6.71 -33.12 3.84
CA LYS A 248 -7.06 -34.39 4.49
C LYS A 248 -8.41 -34.37 5.19
N ALA A 249 -8.76 -33.27 5.85
CA ALA A 249 -10.06 -33.15 6.52
C ALA A 249 -11.26 -33.33 5.56
N TYR A 250 -11.10 -32.95 4.28
CA TYR A 250 -12.07 -33.28 3.23
C TYR A 250 -11.92 -34.74 2.77
N ALA A 251 -10.70 -35.14 2.40
CA ALA A 251 -10.41 -36.43 1.76
C ALA A 251 -10.78 -37.64 2.63
N GLU A 252 -10.41 -37.63 3.92
CA GLU A 252 -10.66 -38.71 4.89
C GLU A 252 -12.15 -39.03 5.07
N ASN A 253 -13.02 -38.03 4.87
CA ASN A 253 -14.47 -38.17 4.97
C ASN A 253 -15.11 -38.62 3.66
N HIS A 254 -14.50 -38.33 2.50
CA HIS A 254 -15.05 -38.70 1.18
C HIS A 254 -14.84 -40.21 0.93
N PRO A 255 -15.89 -41.01 0.67
CA PRO A 255 -15.78 -42.47 0.61
C PRO A 255 -14.75 -43.02 -0.39
N VAL A 256 -14.55 -42.33 -1.51
CA VAL A 256 -13.60 -42.69 -2.56
C VAL A 256 -12.24 -42.02 -2.35
N MET A 257 -12.19 -40.73 -1.97
CA MET A 257 -10.94 -39.95 -1.97
C MET A 257 -9.91 -40.52 -0.99
N LYS A 258 -10.33 -40.86 0.24
CA LYS A 258 -9.50 -41.48 1.28
C LYS A 258 -8.82 -42.80 0.91
N THR A 259 -9.22 -43.44 -0.19
CA THR A 259 -8.57 -44.66 -0.70
C THR A 259 -7.26 -44.35 -1.43
N GLY A 260 -7.08 -43.11 -1.87
CA GLY A 260 -6.00 -42.68 -2.76
C GLY A 260 -6.07 -43.27 -4.17
N GLN A 261 -7.16 -43.93 -4.54
CA GLN A 261 -7.35 -44.62 -5.82
C GLN A 261 -8.69 -44.19 -6.42
N PRO A 262 -8.74 -43.09 -7.21
CA PRO A 262 -9.99 -42.51 -7.69
C PRO A 262 -10.76 -43.43 -8.66
N GLY A 263 -10.05 -44.34 -9.35
CA GLY A 263 -10.64 -45.38 -10.19
C GLY A 263 -11.20 -44.87 -11.53
N CYS A 264 -10.74 -43.71 -11.98
CA CYS A 264 -11.18 -43.09 -13.23
C CYS A 264 -10.79 -43.92 -14.47
N GLN A 265 -11.60 -43.84 -15.53
CA GLN A 265 -11.43 -44.70 -16.71
C GLN A 265 -10.39 -44.14 -17.68
N GLY A 266 -9.20 -44.75 -17.70
CA GLY A 266 -8.14 -44.50 -18.69
C GLY A 266 -6.80 -44.08 -18.09
N GLU A 267 -6.76 -43.70 -16.83
CA GLU A 267 -5.60 -43.08 -16.18
C GLU A 267 -5.25 -43.83 -14.89
N SER A 268 -3.94 -43.98 -14.62
CA SER A 268 -3.42 -44.72 -13.45
C SER A 268 -3.07 -43.78 -12.29
N GLU A 269 -4.02 -42.94 -11.91
CA GLU A 269 -3.84 -41.96 -10.84
C GLU A 269 -3.77 -42.63 -9.46
N VAL A 270 -2.84 -42.16 -8.62
CA VAL A 270 -2.68 -42.60 -7.22
C VAL A 270 -2.29 -41.39 -6.37
N PHE A 271 -3.16 -41.01 -5.43
CA PHE A 271 -2.99 -39.84 -4.57
C PHE A 271 -2.87 -40.28 -3.11
N GLN A 272 -1.67 -40.20 -2.53
CA GLN A 272 -1.48 -40.68 -1.16
C GLN A 272 -2.40 -39.93 -0.18
N ASP A 273 -3.09 -40.70 0.67
CA ASP A 273 -4.08 -40.21 1.64
C ASP A 273 -5.26 -39.41 1.02
N GLY A 274 -5.45 -39.50 -0.31
CA GLY A 274 -6.50 -38.78 -1.06
C GLY A 274 -6.17 -37.30 -1.37
N ILE A 275 -4.92 -36.89 -1.18
CA ILE A 275 -4.47 -35.50 -1.39
C ILE A 275 -3.33 -35.42 -2.42
N THR A 276 -3.17 -34.27 -3.07
CA THR A 276 -2.00 -33.95 -3.89
C THR A 276 -1.59 -32.49 -3.73
N ASN A 277 -0.31 -32.18 -3.87
CA ASN A 277 0.08 -30.82 -4.24
C ASN A 277 -0.31 -30.60 -5.72
N GLY A 278 -0.84 -29.43 -6.08
CA GLY A 278 -1.34 -29.17 -7.43
C GLY A 278 -0.26 -29.35 -8.49
N ALA A 279 0.82 -28.58 -8.40
CA ALA A 279 1.95 -28.66 -9.32
C ALA A 279 2.59 -30.07 -9.39
N GLN A 280 2.50 -30.87 -8.31
CA GLN A 280 2.97 -32.26 -8.30
C GLN A 280 2.11 -33.18 -9.18
N TRP A 281 0.80 -32.91 -9.29
CA TRP A 281 -0.11 -33.68 -10.15
C TRP A 281 0.06 -33.26 -11.62
N TYR A 282 -0.04 -31.96 -11.89
CA TYR A 282 0.38 -31.30 -13.13
C TYR A 282 0.39 -29.77 -12.90
N ASP A 283 1.14 -29.03 -13.71
CA ASP A 283 1.33 -27.58 -13.53
C ASP A 283 0.10 -26.75 -13.99
N VAL A 284 -0.37 -25.82 -13.15
CA VAL A 284 -1.65 -25.09 -13.25
C VAL A 284 -1.48 -23.57 -13.06
N SER A 285 -0.59 -22.96 -13.86
CA SER A 285 -0.40 -21.49 -13.84
C SER A 285 -1.70 -20.72 -14.16
N GLY A 286 -1.96 -19.64 -13.41
CA GLY A 286 -3.15 -18.79 -13.51
C GLY A 286 -4.41 -19.30 -12.79
N GLY A 287 -4.24 -20.18 -11.81
CA GLY A 287 -5.32 -20.78 -11.01
C GLY A 287 -5.89 -19.87 -9.90
N MET A 288 -7.17 -20.08 -9.55
CA MET A 288 -7.86 -19.32 -8.49
C MET A 288 -7.36 -19.67 -7.09
N GLN A 289 -6.98 -20.93 -6.87
CA GLN A 289 -6.56 -21.46 -5.58
C GLN A 289 -5.40 -20.67 -4.99
N ASP A 290 -4.32 -20.54 -5.78
CA ASP A 290 -3.11 -19.84 -5.36
C ASP A 290 -3.33 -18.33 -5.35
N TYR A 291 -4.19 -17.80 -6.23
CA TYR A 291 -4.57 -16.38 -6.21
C TYR A 291 -5.13 -15.94 -4.84
N ASN A 292 -5.96 -16.79 -4.22
CA ASN A 292 -6.54 -16.52 -2.90
C ASN A 292 -5.48 -16.40 -1.79
N TYR A 293 -4.40 -17.19 -1.87
CA TYR A 293 -3.36 -17.29 -0.85
C TYR A 293 -2.26 -16.24 -1.04
N VAL A 294 -1.94 -15.86 -2.28
CA VAL A 294 -0.87 -14.90 -2.59
C VAL A 294 -1.34 -13.45 -2.49
N TRP A 295 -2.60 -13.14 -2.83
CA TRP A 295 -3.13 -11.76 -2.85
C TRP A 295 -4.25 -11.48 -1.83
N ALA A 296 -4.59 -12.42 -0.95
CA ALA A 296 -5.52 -12.22 0.16
C ALA A 296 -5.17 -13.11 1.37
N ASN A 297 -5.84 -12.90 2.51
CA ASN A 297 -5.64 -13.71 3.72
C ASN A 297 -6.24 -15.14 3.61
N CYS A 298 -6.68 -15.59 2.43
CA CYS A 298 -7.59 -16.73 2.28
C CYS A 298 -6.87 -18.00 1.84
N PHE A 299 -7.00 -19.05 2.64
CA PHE A 299 -6.49 -20.37 2.30
C PHE A 299 -7.53 -21.07 1.41
N GLU A 300 -7.18 -21.45 0.19
CA GLU A 300 -8.08 -22.19 -0.71
C GLU A 300 -7.53 -23.59 -1.02
N VAL A 301 -8.43 -24.56 -1.17
CA VAL A 301 -8.14 -25.96 -1.53
C VAL A 301 -9.07 -26.36 -2.68
N THR A 302 -8.52 -27.07 -3.67
CA THR A 302 -9.24 -27.51 -4.86
C THR A 302 -9.75 -28.94 -4.69
N PHE A 303 -11.05 -29.17 -4.88
CA PHE A 303 -11.69 -30.48 -4.66
C PHE A 303 -12.24 -31.06 -5.97
N GLU A 304 -11.53 -32.05 -6.51
CA GLU A 304 -12.01 -32.91 -7.59
C GLU A 304 -12.96 -33.95 -6.99
N LEU A 305 -14.23 -33.92 -7.40
CA LEU A 305 -15.30 -34.67 -6.69
C LEU A 305 -15.63 -36.03 -7.31
N SER A 306 -15.57 -36.14 -8.65
CA SER A 306 -16.03 -37.30 -9.40
C SER A 306 -15.28 -37.41 -10.74
N CYS A 307 -14.89 -38.63 -11.10
CA CYS A 307 -14.28 -38.97 -12.39
C CYS A 307 -15.17 -38.63 -13.61
N CYS A 308 -16.48 -38.44 -13.41
CA CYS A 308 -17.40 -38.06 -14.46
C CYS A 308 -17.74 -36.57 -14.29
N LYS A 309 -17.31 -35.72 -15.23
CA LYS A 309 -17.55 -34.26 -15.17
C LYS A 309 -19.04 -33.92 -15.13
N TYR A 310 -19.83 -34.52 -16.02
CA TYR A 310 -21.28 -34.37 -16.07
C TYR A 310 -21.98 -35.74 -16.06
N PRO A 311 -22.25 -36.34 -14.88
CA PRO A 311 -22.95 -37.61 -14.78
C PRO A 311 -24.46 -37.46 -15.03
N LEU A 312 -25.14 -38.57 -15.31
CA LEU A 312 -26.60 -38.59 -15.38
C LEU A 312 -27.21 -38.18 -14.04
N ALA A 313 -28.32 -37.44 -14.05
CA ALA A 313 -28.94 -36.87 -12.85
C ALA A 313 -29.29 -37.93 -11.80
N SER A 314 -29.58 -39.16 -12.22
CA SER A 314 -29.76 -40.35 -11.36
C SER A 314 -28.55 -40.71 -10.48
N LYS A 315 -27.41 -40.02 -10.61
CA LYS A 315 -26.23 -40.14 -9.74
C LYS A 315 -26.11 -39.07 -8.67
N LEU A 316 -26.88 -37.99 -8.74
CA LEU A 316 -26.72 -36.84 -7.86
C LEU A 316 -26.94 -37.15 -6.37
N ALA A 317 -27.87 -38.06 -6.05
CA ALA A 317 -28.04 -38.57 -4.68
C ALA A 317 -26.80 -39.32 -4.16
N GLN A 318 -26.08 -40.04 -5.03
CA GLN A 318 -24.86 -40.77 -4.69
C GLN A 318 -23.68 -39.81 -4.48
N GLU A 319 -23.50 -38.84 -5.39
CA GLU A 319 -22.45 -37.82 -5.28
C GLU A 319 -22.65 -36.90 -4.06
N TRP A 320 -23.91 -36.62 -3.68
CA TRP A 320 -24.23 -35.90 -2.45
C TRP A 320 -23.87 -36.70 -1.19
N GLU A 321 -24.27 -37.96 -1.09
CA GLU A 321 -23.93 -38.79 0.07
C GLU A 321 -22.42 -38.99 0.23
N TYR A 322 -21.68 -39.02 -0.88
CA TYR A 322 -20.21 -39.05 -0.86
C TYR A 322 -19.61 -37.74 -0.31
N ASN A 323 -20.16 -36.58 -0.65
CA ASN A 323 -19.56 -35.29 -0.34
C ASN A 323 -20.12 -34.58 0.90
N ARG A 324 -21.33 -34.88 1.37
CA ARG A 324 -21.99 -34.14 2.48
C ARG A 324 -21.10 -33.98 3.71
N GLU A 325 -20.54 -35.06 4.23
CA GLU A 325 -19.75 -35.00 5.46
C GLU A 325 -18.41 -34.29 5.27
N SER A 326 -17.75 -34.47 4.12
CA SER A 326 -16.54 -33.72 3.75
C SER A 326 -16.81 -32.23 3.62
N LEU A 327 -17.90 -31.84 2.96
CA LEU A 327 -18.31 -30.45 2.78
C LEU A 327 -18.52 -29.76 4.13
N ILE A 328 -19.28 -30.39 5.04
CA ILE A 328 -19.55 -29.85 6.38
C ILE A 328 -18.28 -29.84 7.24
N LYS A 329 -17.49 -30.92 7.22
CA LYS A 329 -16.25 -31.03 8.01
C LYS A 329 -15.21 -30.01 7.58
N PHE A 330 -15.08 -29.71 6.29
CA PHE A 330 -14.14 -28.70 5.81
C PHE A 330 -14.57 -27.27 6.18
N ILE A 331 -15.89 -26.95 6.19
CA ILE A 331 -16.37 -25.68 6.76
C ILE A 331 -16.01 -25.59 8.25
N GLU A 332 -16.12 -26.67 9.03
CA GLU A 332 -15.69 -26.70 10.43
C GLU A 332 -14.19 -26.40 10.61
N MET A 333 -13.34 -26.62 9.59
CA MET A 333 -11.91 -26.33 9.65
C MET A 333 -11.58 -24.83 9.63
N VAL A 334 -12.51 -23.93 9.30
CA VAL A 334 -12.27 -22.47 9.41
C VAL A 334 -12.07 -22.01 10.87
N HIS A 335 -12.40 -22.87 11.84
CA HIS A 335 -12.26 -22.61 13.28
C HIS A 335 -10.99 -23.19 13.91
N ILE A 336 -9.99 -23.65 13.15
CA ILE A 336 -8.70 -24.15 13.69
C ILE A 336 -7.63 -23.06 13.83
N GLY A 337 -6.50 -23.41 14.44
CA GLY A 337 -5.29 -22.58 14.42
C GLY A 337 -5.20 -21.64 15.62
N ALA A 338 -5.00 -20.35 15.36
CA ALA A 338 -5.02 -19.30 16.37
C ALA A 338 -5.97 -18.16 15.95
N LYS A 339 -6.65 -17.53 16.89
CA LYS A 339 -7.50 -16.36 16.62
C LYS A 339 -7.47 -15.36 17.76
N GLY A 340 -7.89 -14.13 17.51
CA GLY A 340 -7.77 -13.07 18.52
C GLY A 340 -8.22 -11.71 18.05
N SER A 341 -7.91 -10.70 18.87
CA SER A 341 -7.85 -9.30 18.46
C SER A 341 -6.48 -8.66 18.76
N VAL A 342 -6.21 -7.56 18.07
CA VAL A 342 -5.04 -6.69 18.30
C VAL A 342 -5.55 -5.32 18.73
N LYS A 343 -5.07 -4.84 19.88
CA LYS A 343 -5.51 -3.59 20.51
C LYS A 343 -4.35 -2.70 20.92
N ASP A 344 -4.64 -1.42 21.05
CA ASP A 344 -3.79 -0.39 21.64
C ASP A 344 -3.74 -0.57 23.16
N TYR A 345 -2.55 -0.70 23.72
CA TYR A 345 -2.33 -0.88 25.16
C TYR A 345 -2.78 0.32 26.01
N VAL A 346 -2.69 1.54 25.47
CA VAL A 346 -2.96 2.79 26.18
C VAL A 346 -4.44 3.19 26.04
N THR A 347 -5.00 3.10 24.84
CA THR A 347 -6.40 3.50 24.59
C THR A 347 -7.41 2.35 24.71
N GLY A 348 -6.95 1.10 24.67
CA GLY A 348 -7.81 -0.09 24.63
C GLY A 348 -8.56 -0.29 23.30
N LYS A 349 -8.37 0.61 22.33
CA LYS A 349 -9.02 0.60 21.02
C LYS A 349 -8.44 -0.51 20.13
N GLU A 350 -9.26 -1.08 19.28
CA GLU A 350 -8.86 -2.07 18.29
C GLU A 350 -8.01 -1.48 17.14
N ILE A 351 -7.05 -2.27 16.63
CA ILE A 351 -6.10 -1.88 15.58
C ILE A 351 -6.40 -2.66 14.28
N GLU A 352 -7.02 -2.00 13.31
CA GLU A 352 -7.26 -2.54 11.96
C GLU A 352 -5.95 -2.64 11.14
N ASN A 353 -5.87 -3.69 10.31
CA ASN A 353 -4.75 -4.00 9.41
C ASN A 353 -3.36 -4.14 10.08
N ALA A 354 -3.32 -4.44 11.38
CA ALA A 354 -2.15 -4.99 12.03
C ALA A 354 -1.76 -6.33 11.37
N THR A 355 -0.47 -6.57 11.19
CA THR A 355 0.08 -7.78 10.57
C THR A 355 0.37 -8.83 11.64
N ILE A 356 -0.16 -10.04 11.42
CA ILE A 356 0.10 -11.26 12.20
C ILE A 356 1.08 -12.14 11.41
N SER A 357 2.28 -12.34 11.97
CA SER A 357 3.31 -13.22 11.43
C SER A 357 3.59 -14.41 12.36
N VAL A 358 4.02 -15.54 11.80
CA VAL A 358 4.31 -16.77 12.55
C VAL A 358 5.75 -17.20 12.28
N GLU A 359 6.53 -17.44 13.32
CA GLU A 359 7.95 -17.78 13.17
C GLU A 359 8.12 -19.07 12.35
N GLY A 360 8.95 -19.00 11.31
CA GLY A 360 9.21 -20.12 10.40
C GLY A 360 8.17 -20.33 9.29
N ILE A 361 7.14 -19.50 9.18
CA ILE A 361 6.18 -19.51 8.06
C ILE A 361 6.20 -18.15 7.35
N ASP A 362 6.74 -18.14 6.13
CA ASP A 362 6.91 -16.92 5.31
C ASP A 362 5.61 -16.54 4.56
N HIS A 363 4.54 -16.33 5.32
CA HIS A 363 3.25 -15.84 4.84
C HIS A 363 2.52 -15.20 6.03
N ASN A 364 2.10 -13.94 5.89
CA ASN A 364 1.47 -13.14 6.96
C ASN A 364 0.00 -12.85 6.65
N ILE A 365 -0.83 -12.61 7.67
CA ILE A 365 -2.21 -12.12 7.50
C ILE A 365 -2.42 -10.77 8.19
N THR A 366 -3.55 -10.11 7.91
CA THR A 366 -3.89 -8.77 8.41
C THR A 366 -5.21 -8.71 9.17
N THR A 367 -5.28 -7.92 10.25
CA THR A 367 -6.47 -7.82 11.13
C THR A 367 -7.63 -7.03 10.53
N GLY A 368 -8.86 -7.43 10.88
CA GLY A 368 -10.12 -6.81 10.49
C GLY A 368 -10.41 -5.45 11.16
N LYS A 369 -11.60 -4.92 10.89
CA LYS A 369 -12.02 -3.55 11.29
C LYS A 369 -12.09 -3.32 12.79
N VAL A 370 -12.11 -4.39 13.58
CA VAL A 370 -12.02 -4.33 15.05
C VAL A 370 -10.81 -5.13 15.54
N GLY A 371 -9.71 -5.10 14.77
CA GLY A 371 -8.45 -5.75 15.12
C GLY A 371 -8.52 -7.27 15.17
N ASP A 372 -9.63 -7.87 14.77
CA ASP A 372 -9.90 -9.31 14.73
C ASP A 372 -9.00 -10.04 13.74
N PHE A 373 -8.59 -11.27 14.05
CA PHE A 373 -7.91 -12.13 13.08
C PHE A 373 -8.13 -13.62 13.37
N GLN A 374 -7.98 -14.43 12.32
CA GLN A 374 -8.03 -15.88 12.38
C GLN A 374 -6.89 -16.44 11.51
N ARG A 375 -5.87 -17.00 12.15
CA ARG A 375 -4.70 -17.61 11.49
C ARG A 375 -4.81 -19.13 11.53
N LEU A 376 -5.11 -19.73 10.38
CA LEU A 376 -5.12 -21.18 10.24
C LEU A 376 -3.71 -21.74 10.46
N LEU A 377 -3.59 -22.72 11.34
CA LEU A 377 -2.37 -23.46 11.66
C LEU A 377 -2.75 -24.92 11.97
N ALA A 378 -1.94 -25.87 11.50
CA ALA A 378 -2.03 -27.26 11.93
C ALA A 378 -1.48 -27.42 13.37
N PRO A 379 -1.91 -28.43 14.15
CA PRO A 379 -1.48 -28.60 15.54
C PRO A 379 0.04 -28.56 15.77
N GLY A 380 0.48 -27.89 16.83
CA GLY A 380 1.89 -27.66 17.15
C GLY A 380 2.14 -26.45 18.05
N MET A 381 3.41 -26.17 18.35
CA MET A 381 3.86 -24.98 19.08
C MET A 381 4.29 -23.90 18.08
N TYR A 382 3.92 -22.64 18.33
CA TYR A 382 4.24 -21.52 17.44
C TYR A 382 4.59 -20.25 18.22
N ASN A 383 5.53 -19.47 17.71
CA ASN A 383 5.75 -18.09 18.15
C ASN A 383 5.01 -17.17 17.17
N ILE A 384 4.09 -16.35 17.68
CA ILE A 384 3.18 -15.53 16.87
C ILE A 384 3.37 -14.06 17.26
N THR A 385 3.62 -13.21 16.26
CA THR A 385 3.87 -11.78 16.46
C THR A 385 2.77 -10.96 15.81
N ALA A 386 2.20 -10.01 16.57
CA ALA A 386 1.39 -8.93 16.01
C ALA A 386 2.22 -7.65 15.92
N SER A 387 2.01 -6.89 14.85
CA SER A 387 2.71 -5.64 14.55
C SER A 387 1.76 -4.67 13.83
N GLY A 388 1.92 -3.36 14.00
CA GLY A 388 1.04 -2.38 13.35
C GLY A 388 1.68 -0.99 13.33
N THR A 389 1.35 -0.20 12.31
CA THR A 389 1.90 1.15 12.11
C THR A 389 1.66 2.02 13.35
N GLY A 390 2.73 2.62 13.89
CA GLY A 390 2.67 3.42 15.13
C GLY A 390 2.71 2.61 16.44
N TYR A 391 2.97 1.30 16.40
CA TYR A 391 3.02 0.43 17.57
C TYR A 391 4.26 -0.48 17.61
N LEU A 392 4.77 -0.73 18.82
CA LEU A 392 5.79 -1.74 19.07
C LEU A 392 5.23 -3.14 18.82
N PRO A 393 5.94 -4.02 18.08
CA PRO A 393 5.49 -5.38 17.83
C PRO A 393 5.52 -6.21 19.12
N GLN A 394 4.54 -7.10 19.29
CA GLN A 394 4.45 -8.01 20.42
C GLN A 394 4.46 -9.45 19.94
N THR A 395 5.42 -10.24 20.40
CA THR A 395 5.47 -11.69 20.20
C THR A 395 4.88 -12.41 21.41
N ILE A 396 3.96 -13.34 21.17
CA ILE A 396 3.56 -14.36 22.14
C ILE A 396 4.32 -15.63 21.75
N TYR A 397 5.16 -16.11 22.67
CA TYR A 397 5.95 -17.32 22.51
C TYR A 397 5.18 -18.57 22.97
N ASP A 398 5.56 -19.74 22.47
CA ASP A 398 5.03 -21.04 22.89
C ASP A 398 3.48 -21.16 22.80
N VAL A 399 2.88 -20.59 21.75
CA VAL A 399 1.43 -20.72 21.48
C VAL A 399 1.14 -22.15 21.06
N GLU A 400 0.53 -22.91 21.97
CA GLU A 400 0.06 -24.27 21.73
C GLU A 400 -1.23 -24.26 20.88
N VAL A 401 -1.10 -24.56 19.58
CA VAL A 401 -2.23 -24.81 18.67
C VAL A 401 -2.64 -26.27 18.78
N LYS A 402 -3.90 -26.49 19.14
CA LYS A 402 -4.50 -27.82 19.36
C LYS A 402 -5.32 -28.27 18.16
N GLU A 403 -5.60 -29.58 18.11
CA GLU A 403 -6.66 -30.10 17.26
C GLU A 403 -8.03 -29.66 17.82
N GLY A 404 -8.89 -29.14 16.94
CA GLY A 404 -10.18 -28.56 17.30
C GLY A 404 -10.19 -27.03 17.26
N PRO A 405 -10.89 -26.36 18.19
CA PRO A 405 -11.06 -24.89 18.17
C PRO A 405 -9.73 -24.12 18.29
N ALA A 406 -9.63 -23.04 17.53
CA ALA A 406 -8.48 -22.14 17.48
C ALA A 406 -8.12 -21.60 18.86
N THR A 407 -6.82 -21.62 19.17
CA THR A 407 -6.27 -21.05 20.40
C THR A 407 -6.49 -19.53 20.41
N LEU A 408 -7.18 -19.04 21.45
CA LEU A 408 -7.41 -17.61 21.62
C LEU A 408 -6.14 -16.92 22.13
N ILE A 409 -5.70 -15.88 21.42
CA ILE A 409 -4.54 -15.05 21.77
C ILE A 409 -4.90 -13.57 21.57
N GLU A 410 -4.60 -12.72 22.54
CA GLU A 410 -4.93 -11.28 22.46
C GLU A 410 -3.63 -10.47 22.50
N PHE A 411 -3.46 -9.54 21.55
CA PHE A 411 -2.30 -8.66 21.49
C PHE A 411 -2.67 -7.25 21.96
N SER A 412 -1.78 -6.65 22.75
CA SER A 412 -1.93 -5.32 23.33
C SER A 412 -0.67 -4.51 23.03
N LEU A 413 -0.63 -3.97 21.81
CA LEU A 413 0.54 -3.30 21.27
C LEU A 413 0.70 -1.92 21.90
N HIS A 414 1.92 -1.59 22.32
CA HIS A 414 2.22 -0.29 22.92
C HIS A 414 2.52 0.72 21.81
N PRO A 415 1.91 1.92 21.78
CA PRO A 415 2.27 2.95 20.82
C PRO A 415 3.78 3.27 20.85
N THR A 416 4.43 3.46 19.70
CA THR A 416 5.86 3.82 19.64
C THR A 416 6.14 5.22 20.23
N ILE A 417 5.13 6.07 20.32
CA ILE A 417 5.19 7.37 21.00
C ILE A 417 4.46 7.28 22.35
N LEU A 418 5.22 7.34 23.45
CA LEU A 418 4.66 7.49 24.79
C LEU A 418 4.04 8.88 24.95
N ILE A 419 2.72 8.97 24.82
CA ILE A 419 1.95 10.14 25.26
C ILE A 419 2.14 10.27 26.78
N PRO A 420 2.68 11.39 27.31
CA PRO A 420 2.79 11.57 28.75
C PRO A 420 1.39 11.69 29.37
N GLU A 421 1.06 10.81 30.32
CA GLU A 421 -0.23 10.88 31.02
C GLU A 421 -0.47 12.28 31.60
N SER A 422 -1.67 12.81 31.37
CA SER A 422 -2.16 14.01 32.05
C SER A 422 -2.38 13.70 33.54
N LYS A 423 -1.32 13.82 34.35
CA LYS A 423 -1.36 13.55 35.79
C LYS A 423 -2.37 14.45 36.49
N ASN A 424 -3.53 13.89 36.79
CA ASN A 424 -4.57 14.55 37.58
C ASN A 424 -4.03 14.87 38.98
N ASN A 425 -3.96 16.17 39.31
CA ASN A 425 -3.39 16.63 40.56
C ASN A 425 -4.26 16.22 41.76
N GLN A 426 -3.73 15.36 42.64
CA GLN A 426 -4.12 15.36 44.05
C GLN A 426 -2.88 15.47 44.94
N THR A 427 -2.73 16.65 45.55
CA THR A 427 -1.65 16.97 46.48
C THR A 427 -1.79 16.23 47.80
N LYS A 428 -0.70 15.66 48.32
CA LYS A 428 -0.44 15.62 49.77
C LYS A 428 1.05 15.61 50.10
N THR A 429 1.35 16.14 51.29
CA THR A 429 2.62 16.75 51.69
C THR A 429 3.60 15.75 52.35
N THR A 430 4.81 16.23 52.69
CA THR A 430 5.81 15.67 53.63
C THR A 430 6.52 14.37 53.21
N SER A 431 7.85 14.21 53.37
CA SER A 431 8.88 15.11 53.91
C SER A 431 10.30 14.81 53.37
N GLU A 432 11.22 15.72 53.73
CA GLU A 432 12.70 15.66 53.76
C GLU A 432 13.31 14.27 54.12
N THR A 433 14.60 13.95 53.90
CA THR A 433 15.82 14.78 53.67
C THR A 433 16.91 13.94 52.97
N VAL A 434 17.90 14.55 52.28
CA VAL A 434 19.35 14.37 52.56
C VAL A 434 20.10 15.62 52.06
N VAL A 435 21.06 16.08 52.86
CA VAL A 435 21.85 17.32 52.74
C VAL A 435 22.92 17.27 51.64
N SER A 436 23.13 18.41 50.98
CA SER A 436 24.25 18.71 50.07
C SER A 436 25.53 19.14 50.80
N THR A 437 26.70 18.95 50.19
CA THR A 437 27.94 19.68 50.56
C THR A 437 28.49 20.50 49.39
N GLU A 438 28.96 21.70 49.73
CA GLU A 438 29.50 22.74 48.83
C GLU A 438 30.98 22.44 48.47
N GLY A 439 31.63 23.05 47.47
CA GLY A 439 31.27 24.09 46.50
C GLY A 439 32.38 24.15 45.42
N ASN A 440 32.77 25.27 44.79
CA ASN A 440 32.39 26.68 44.88
C ASN A 440 32.98 27.44 43.64
N ILE A 441 32.57 28.68 43.38
CA ILE A 441 33.16 29.70 42.48
C ILE A 441 33.02 29.46 40.95
N GLY A 442 32.60 30.50 40.22
CA GLY A 442 32.95 30.65 38.80
C GLY A 442 31.86 31.22 37.88
N LYS A 443 31.62 32.54 37.90
CA LYS A 443 30.89 33.20 36.79
C LYS A 443 31.84 33.45 35.62
N THR A 444 31.65 32.75 34.50
CA THR A 444 32.15 33.16 33.18
C THR A 444 31.09 32.92 32.11
N GLU A 445 31.04 33.88 31.20
CA GLU A 445 30.33 34.05 29.92
C GLU A 445 29.41 32.95 29.38
N ILE A 446 28.29 33.41 28.78
CA ILE A 446 27.33 32.57 28.04
C ILE A 446 28.04 32.01 26.81
N ASN A 447 28.41 30.73 26.86
CA ASN A 447 28.97 30.03 25.72
C ASN A 447 27.97 28.98 25.23
N HIS A 448 27.44 29.16 24.03
CA HIS A 448 26.58 28.16 23.39
C HIS A 448 27.43 26.92 23.11
N LYS A 449 27.18 25.82 23.84
CA LYS A 449 27.68 24.51 23.41
C LYS A 449 26.91 24.06 22.19
N GLU A 450 27.53 24.23 21.03
CA GLU A 450 27.19 23.50 19.82
C GLU A 450 27.15 21.99 20.14
N LYS A 451 26.09 21.29 19.68
CA LYS A 451 26.09 19.83 19.67
C LYS A 451 26.98 19.39 18.50
N THR A 452 28.23 19.01 18.80
CA THR A 452 29.15 18.50 17.79
C THR A 452 28.68 17.15 17.23
N GLU A 453 28.70 17.02 15.90
CA GLU A 453 28.47 15.77 15.17
C GLU A 453 29.31 14.60 15.69
N ILE A 454 28.74 13.40 15.71
CA ILE A 454 29.40 12.16 16.11
C ILE A 454 29.90 11.45 14.85
N GLN A 455 31.19 11.62 14.54
CA GLN A 455 31.83 10.93 13.42
C GLN A 455 32.00 9.41 13.69
N PRO A 456 32.12 8.57 12.64
CA PRO A 456 32.48 7.16 12.78
C PRO A 456 33.84 6.97 13.46
N GLN A 457 34.07 5.75 13.97
CA GLN A 457 35.30 5.41 14.72
C GLN A 457 35.89 4.04 14.34
N ASP A 458 35.09 3.13 13.75
CA ASP A 458 35.54 1.80 13.35
C ASP A 458 36.11 1.83 11.91
N PHE A 459 37.23 2.53 11.74
CA PHE A 459 37.91 2.68 10.45
C PHE A 459 38.91 1.53 10.22
N ARG A 460 38.41 0.45 9.62
CA ARG A 460 39.16 -0.75 9.24
C ARG A 460 38.42 -1.48 8.12
N HIS A 461 39.07 -2.48 7.53
CA HIS A 461 38.39 -3.41 6.63
C HIS A 461 37.53 -4.42 7.41
N HIS A 462 36.28 -4.60 7.00
CA HIS A 462 35.33 -5.53 7.61
C HIS A 462 35.21 -6.79 6.76
N ARG A 463 35.84 -7.90 7.16
CA ARG A 463 35.51 -9.23 6.62
C ARG A 463 34.02 -9.54 6.84
N TYR A 464 33.46 -10.45 6.05
CA TYR A 464 32.02 -10.73 6.05
C TYR A 464 31.46 -11.02 7.45
N THR A 465 32.19 -11.77 8.29
CA THR A 465 31.84 -12.01 9.70
C THR A 465 31.76 -10.72 10.53
N ASP A 466 32.70 -9.82 10.33
CA ASP A 466 32.81 -8.56 11.07
C ASP A 466 31.76 -7.56 10.59
N MET A 467 31.45 -7.57 9.29
CA MET A 467 30.35 -6.83 8.68
C MET A 467 29.00 -7.33 9.22
N GLU A 468 28.81 -8.66 9.29
CA GLU A 468 27.60 -9.27 9.88
C GLU A 468 27.45 -8.86 11.36
N ILE A 469 28.52 -8.94 12.16
CA ILE A 469 28.53 -8.48 13.56
C ILE A 469 28.24 -6.97 13.68
N PHE A 470 28.85 -6.14 12.82
CA PHE A 470 28.63 -4.70 12.78
C PHE A 470 27.16 -4.36 12.48
N LEU A 471 26.58 -4.99 11.46
CA LEU A 471 25.21 -4.74 11.05
C LEU A 471 24.21 -5.22 12.11
N HIS A 472 24.37 -6.43 12.67
CA HIS A 472 23.53 -6.91 13.77
C HIS A 472 23.64 -6.02 15.00
N ARG A 473 24.83 -5.46 15.27
CA ARG A 473 25.02 -4.49 16.35
C ARG A 473 24.20 -3.22 16.10
N TYR A 474 24.35 -2.53 14.97
CA TYR A 474 23.57 -1.29 14.76
C TYR A 474 22.06 -1.52 14.72
N ASN A 475 21.61 -2.68 14.23
CA ASN A 475 20.20 -3.09 14.32
C ASN A 475 19.74 -3.30 15.78
N SER A 476 20.63 -3.76 16.67
CA SER A 476 20.33 -4.00 18.09
C SER A 476 20.49 -2.75 18.97
N ASP A 477 21.42 -1.87 18.62
CA ASP A 477 21.69 -0.60 19.30
C ASP A 477 20.65 0.48 18.92
N TYR A 478 20.05 0.42 17.71
CA TYR A 478 19.13 1.43 17.15
C TYR A 478 17.83 0.85 16.52
N PRO A 479 17.13 -0.13 17.13
CA PRO A 479 16.01 -0.85 16.50
C PRO A 479 14.78 0.01 16.19
N SER A 480 14.66 1.20 16.77
CA SER A 480 13.57 2.14 16.47
C SER A 480 13.73 2.86 15.14
N ILE A 481 14.91 2.81 14.52
CA ILE A 481 15.21 3.49 13.24
C ILE A 481 15.95 2.60 12.24
N THR A 482 16.04 1.29 12.50
CA THR A 482 16.79 0.35 11.64
C THR A 482 16.08 -0.98 11.45
N ARG A 483 16.26 -1.58 10.27
CA ARG A 483 15.85 -2.96 9.97
C ARG A 483 16.88 -3.65 9.07
N LEU A 484 17.60 -4.60 9.63
CA LEU A 484 18.54 -5.47 8.93
C LEU A 484 17.80 -6.67 8.32
N TYR A 485 17.90 -6.83 7.01
CA TYR A 485 17.39 -8.02 6.30
C TYR A 485 18.36 -8.48 5.21
N SER A 486 18.01 -9.54 4.48
CA SER A 486 18.82 -10.11 3.40
C SER A 486 18.05 -10.06 2.08
N ALA A 487 18.63 -9.45 1.04
CA ALA A 487 18.05 -9.44 -0.31
C ALA A 487 18.12 -10.83 -1.00
N GLY A 488 19.08 -11.66 -0.57
CA GLY A 488 19.27 -13.03 -1.06
C GLY A 488 20.53 -13.64 -0.47
N LYS A 489 21.16 -14.56 -1.22
CA LYS A 489 22.47 -15.13 -0.89
C LYS A 489 23.37 -15.17 -2.12
N SER A 490 24.66 -15.08 -1.85
CA SER A 490 25.74 -15.35 -2.80
C SER A 490 25.91 -16.85 -3.08
N VAL A 491 26.76 -17.17 -4.05
CA VAL A 491 27.16 -18.55 -4.37
C VAL A 491 27.70 -19.30 -3.16
N GLU A 492 28.61 -18.70 -2.36
CA GLU A 492 29.17 -19.26 -1.12
C GLU A 492 28.23 -19.09 0.10
N GLN A 493 26.92 -18.87 -0.14
CA GLN A 493 25.85 -18.81 0.85
C GLN A 493 25.93 -17.65 1.87
N ARG A 494 26.79 -16.66 1.63
CA ARG A 494 26.82 -15.40 2.41
C ARG A 494 25.59 -14.57 2.08
N LYS A 495 24.98 -13.94 3.09
CA LYS A 495 23.77 -13.10 2.94
C LYS A 495 24.11 -11.79 2.25
N LEU A 496 23.29 -11.39 1.28
CA LEU A 496 23.33 -10.02 0.72
C LEU A 496 22.56 -9.10 1.67
N TYR A 497 23.24 -8.70 2.76
CA TYR A 497 22.64 -7.89 3.81
C TYR A 497 22.30 -6.47 3.35
N VAL A 498 21.11 -6.01 3.74
CA VAL A 498 20.65 -4.63 3.57
C VAL A 498 20.27 -4.08 4.95
N MET A 499 20.84 -2.94 5.31
CA MET A 499 20.39 -2.12 6.43
C MET A 499 19.40 -1.08 5.92
N GLU A 500 18.14 -1.20 6.32
CA GLU A 500 17.14 -0.15 6.16
C GLU A 500 17.25 0.85 7.31
N ILE A 501 17.15 2.15 7.00
CA ILE A 501 17.16 3.27 7.95
C ILE A 501 16.04 4.25 7.57
N SER A 502 15.07 4.42 8.46
CA SER A 502 13.90 5.31 8.42
C SER A 502 13.39 5.43 9.87
N ASP A 503 12.56 6.41 10.23
CA ASP A 503 11.90 6.41 11.54
C ASP A 503 10.67 5.48 11.63
N ASN A 504 10.25 4.88 10.50
CA ASN A 504 9.24 3.80 10.44
C ASN A 504 9.78 2.48 9.81
N PRO A 505 10.84 1.88 10.37
CA PRO A 505 11.54 0.74 9.77
C PRO A 505 10.63 -0.50 9.61
N GLY A 506 10.58 -1.03 8.39
CA GLY A 506 9.75 -2.15 7.95
C GLY A 506 8.58 -1.75 7.04
N ILE A 507 8.15 -0.49 7.09
CA ILE A 507 6.92 -0.01 6.45
C ILE A 507 7.28 0.99 5.35
N HIS A 508 6.55 0.96 4.22
CA HIS A 508 6.61 2.02 3.22
C HIS A 508 5.52 3.06 3.53
N GLU A 509 5.90 4.31 3.78
CA GLU A 509 4.93 5.37 4.10
C GLU A 509 4.47 6.14 2.85
N PRO A 510 3.14 6.37 2.65
CA PRO A 510 2.62 7.01 1.44
C PRO A 510 3.24 8.38 1.13
N GLY A 511 4.00 8.48 0.04
CA GLY A 511 4.73 9.69 -0.38
C GLY A 511 6.13 9.90 0.22
N GLU A 512 6.60 8.99 1.09
CA GLU A 512 8.00 8.87 1.49
C GLU A 512 8.80 8.15 0.39
N PRO A 513 9.81 8.79 -0.23
CA PRO A 513 10.62 8.13 -1.24
C PRO A 513 11.57 7.07 -0.66
N GLU A 514 11.62 5.93 -1.34
CA GLU A 514 12.63 4.89 -1.13
C GLU A 514 13.93 5.27 -1.85
N PHE A 515 15.05 5.21 -1.14
CA PHE A 515 16.41 5.44 -1.65
C PHE A 515 17.26 4.19 -1.42
N LYS A 516 18.20 3.86 -2.34
CA LYS A 516 19.19 2.78 -2.06
C LYS A 516 20.64 3.10 -2.43
N TYR A 517 21.57 2.75 -1.54
CA TYR A 517 23.00 2.60 -1.86
C TYR A 517 23.38 1.12 -1.95
N ILE A 518 24.20 0.77 -2.94
CA ILE A 518 24.81 -0.56 -3.09
C ILE A 518 26.33 -0.40 -3.18
N GLY A 519 27.09 -1.22 -2.47
CA GLY A 519 28.56 -1.21 -2.53
C GLY A 519 29.15 -2.56 -2.91
N ASN A 520 30.39 -2.53 -3.40
CA ASN A 520 31.27 -3.71 -3.47
C ASN A 520 30.62 -4.85 -4.30
N MET A 521 30.06 -4.48 -5.45
CA MET A 521 29.62 -5.41 -6.52
C MET A 521 30.81 -6.11 -7.17
N HIS A 522 31.93 -5.40 -7.31
CA HIS A 522 33.23 -6.02 -7.49
C HIS A 522 33.88 -6.19 -6.13
N GLY A 523 34.24 -7.42 -5.77
CA GLY A 523 34.66 -7.73 -4.40
C GLY A 523 35.98 -7.07 -3.97
N ASN A 524 36.92 -6.82 -4.88
CA ASN A 524 38.15 -6.08 -4.60
C ASN A 524 38.00 -4.55 -4.62
N GLU A 525 36.82 -4.03 -4.96
CA GLU A 525 36.52 -2.59 -4.98
C GLU A 525 35.88 -2.22 -3.63
N VAL A 526 36.75 -2.01 -2.63
CA VAL A 526 36.41 -2.10 -1.19
C VAL A 526 35.93 -0.79 -0.59
N VAL A 527 36.32 0.36 -1.15
CA VAL A 527 36.01 1.68 -0.54
C VAL A 527 34.51 1.88 -0.33
N GLY A 528 33.67 1.47 -1.29
CA GLY A 528 32.21 1.57 -1.17
C GLY A 528 31.62 0.80 0.01
N ARG A 529 32.15 -0.39 0.32
CA ARG A 529 31.73 -1.21 1.47
C ARG A 529 31.92 -0.47 2.78
N GLU A 530 33.14 0.01 3.01
CA GLU A 530 33.51 0.63 4.28
C GLU A 530 32.83 2.00 4.44
N LEU A 531 32.68 2.78 3.36
CA LEU A 531 31.91 4.03 3.38
C LEU A 531 30.44 3.81 3.75
N LEU A 532 29.82 2.73 3.28
CA LEU A 532 28.42 2.42 3.61
C LEU A 532 28.24 1.93 5.05
N LEU A 533 29.20 1.17 5.59
CA LEU A 533 29.23 0.87 7.02
C LEU A 533 29.45 2.14 7.85
N ASN A 534 30.34 3.03 7.42
CA ASN A 534 30.56 4.33 8.07
C ASN A 534 29.31 5.23 8.00
N LEU A 535 28.55 5.21 6.90
CA LEU A 535 27.29 5.93 6.74
C LEU A 535 26.20 5.39 7.68
N ILE A 536 26.03 4.06 7.79
CA ILE A 536 25.13 3.44 8.78
C ILE A 536 25.50 3.91 10.20
N ALA A 537 26.79 3.88 10.56
CA ALA A 537 27.24 4.35 11.86
C ALA A 537 26.99 5.85 12.09
N TYR A 538 27.12 6.68 11.06
CA TYR A 538 26.89 8.12 11.15
C TYR A 538 25.40 8.45 11.28
N LEU A 539 24.53 7.87 10.44
CA LEU A 539 23.10 8.09 10.48
C LEU A 539 22.51 7.69 11.83
N CYS A 540 22.78 6.46 12.29
CA CYS A 540 22.25 5.96 13.56
C CYS A 540 22.73 6.79 14.77
N LYS A 541 24.00 7.21 14.82
CA LYS A 541 24.56 7.96 15.95
C LYS A 541 24.11 9.42 16.02
N ASN A 542 23.74 10.02 14.89
CA ASN A 542 23.40 11.44 14.82
C ASN A 542 21.88 11.69 14.75
N TYR A 543 21.06 10.66 14.55
CA TYR A 543 19.60 10.76 14.66
C TYR A 543 19.17 11.33 16.03
N GLY A 544 18.31 12.35 16.02
CA GLY A 544 17.89 13.10 17.22
C GLY A 544 18.95 14.04 17.83
N ILE A 545 20.16 14.07 17.27
CA ILE A 545 21.26 14.96 17.69
C ILE A 545 21.49 16.05 16.64
N ASP A 546 21.69 15.64 15.39
CA ASP A 546 21.91 16.48 14.22
C ASP A 546 20.59 16.65 13.42
N PRO A 547 20.21 17.89 13.04
CA PRO A 547 18.94 18.14 12.37
C PRO A 547 18.90 17.68 10.90
N GLU A 548 20.04 17.57 10.21
CA GLU A 548 20.09 17.12 8.82
C GLU A 548 19.91 15.60 8.73
N VAL A 549 20.67 14.85 9.54
CA VAL A 549 20.50 13.39 9.67
C VAL A 549 19.10 13.04 10.16
N THR A 550 18.58 13.79 11.14
CA THR A 550 17.20 13.58 11.62
C THR A 550 16.19 13.83 10.50
N TYR A 551 16.31 14.93 9.75
CA TYR A 551 15.42 15.20 8.61
C TYR A 551 15.49 14.10 7.54
N LEU A 552 16.70 13.66 7.16
CA LEU A 552 16.89 12.62 6.15
C LEU A 552 16.20 11.30 6.55
N VAL A 553 16.37 10.85 7.79
CA VAL A 553 15.78 9.59 8.31
C VAL A 553 14.27 9.69 8.54
N GLN A 554 13.72 10.89 8.81
CA GLN A 554 12.27 11.12 9.00
C GLN A 554 11.48 11.40 7.71
N ASN A 555 12.15 11.45 6.57
CA ASN A 555 11.52 11.81 5.29
C ASN A 555 11.95 10.89 4.15
N THR A 556 12.85 9.93 4.39
CA THR A 556 13.45 9.09 3.35
C THR A 556 13.67 7.69 3.90
N ARG A 557 13.24 6.68 3.14
CA ARG A 557 13.50 5.29 3.48
C ARG A 557 14.80 4.84 2.83
N ILE A 558 15.88 4.85 3.62
CA ILE A 558 17.26 4.68 3.14
C ILE A 558 17.67 3.22 3.28
N HIS A 559 17.81 2.52 2.17
CA HIS A 559 18.33 1.15 2.14
C HIS A 559 19.82 1.13 1.77
N ILE A 560 20.64 0.44 2.56
CA ILE A 560 22.09 0.38 2.38
C ILE A 560 22.53 -1.08 2.29
N MET A 561 23.03 -1.51 1.14
CA MET A 561 23.68 -2.81 0.93
C MET A 561 25.21 -2.62 0.85
N PRO A 562 25.99 -2.86 1.91
CA PRO A 562 27.44 -2.61 1.89
C PRO A 562 28.22 -3.54 0.95
N SER A 563 27.66 -4.71 0.60
CA SER A 563 28.36 -5.75 -0.15
C SER A 563 27.38 -6.60 -0.97
N MET A 564 27.30 -6.31 -2.27
CA MET A 564 26.60 -7.17 -3.23
C MET A 564 27.42 -8.43 -3.57
N ASN A 565 28.76 -8.35 -3.56
CA ASN A 565 29.67 -9.47 -3.82
C ASN A 565 30.57 -9.81 -2.61
N PRO A 566 30.01 -10.38 -1.53
CA PRO A 566 30.77 -10.85 -0.38
C PRO A 566 31.68 -12.05 -0.71
N ASP A 567 31.60 -12.60 -1.92
CA ASP A 567 32.37 -13.77 -2.37
C ASP A 567 33.70 -13.40 -3.02
N GLY A 568 33.67 -12.40 -3.90
CA GLY A 568 34.87 -11.76 -4.41
C GLY A 568 35.67 -11.08 -3.30
N TYR A 569 34.98 -10.43 -2.35
CA TYR A 569 35.63 -9.68 -1.27
C TYR A 569 36.58 -10.53 -0.42
N GLU A 570 36.16 -11.71 0.02
CA GLU A 570 37.01 -12.57 0.88
C GLU A 570 38.24 -13.13 0.14
N LYS A 571 38.25 -13.06 -1.20
CA LYS A 571 39.34 -13.46 -2.12
C LYS A 571 40.26 -12.30 -2.51
N ALA A 572 39.82 -11.06 -2.29
CA ALA A 572 40.57 -9.85 -2.58
C ALA A 572 41.73 -9.62 -1.58
N GLN A 573 42.68 -8.75 -1.94
CA GLN A 573 43.92 -8.54 -1.17
C GLN A 573 44.14 -7.05 -0.86
N GLU A 574 44.37 -6.71 0.41
CA GLU A 574 44.65 -5.34 0.85
C GLU A 574 45.92 -4.80 0.18
N GLY A 575 45.83 -3.60 -0.39
CA GLY A 575 46.88 -2.98 -1.19
C GLY A 575 46.74 -3.20 -2.70
N ASP A 576 45.74 -3.95 -3.18
CA ASP A 576 45.41 -4.04 -4.62
C ASP A 576 44.97 -2.67 -5.15
N LYS A 577 45.57 -2.25 -6.27
CA LYS A 577 45.32 -0.93 -6.88
C LYS A 577 44.39 -1.05 -8.07
N ASP A 578 44.79 -1.85 -9.04
CA ASP A 578 44.24 -1.93 -10.39
C ASP A 578 43.78 -3.36 -10.76
N GLY A 579 44.08 -4.36 -9.93
CA GLY A 579 43.85 -5.77 -10.19
C GLY A 579 42.39 -6.24 -10.29
N VAL A 580 42.26 -7.55 -10.50
CA VAL A 580 40.97 -8.25 -10.71
C VAL A 580 40.77 -9.43 -9.77
N VAL A 581 41.69 -9.68 -8.84
CA VAL A 581 41.63 -10.82 -7.91
C VAL A 581 40.54 -10.54 -6.88
N GLY A 582 39.42 -11.24 -6.98
CA GLY A 582 38.22 -10.98 -6.18
C GLY A 582 37.27 -9.95 -6.81
N ARG A 583 37.47 -9.50 -8.06
CA ARG A 583 36.49 -8.66 -8.77
C ARG A 583 35.17 -9.41 -8.98
N ASN A 584 35.24 -10.54 -9.68
CA ASN A 584 34.09 -11.34 -10.09
C ASN A 584 33.44 -12.08 -8.89
N ASN A 585 32.24 -12.65 -9.08
CA ASN A 585 31.59 -13.49 -8.06
C ASN A 585 32.29 -14.86 -7.91
N SER A 586 31.77 -15.78 -7.07
CA SER A 586 32.43 -17.07 -6.86
C SER A 586 32.48 -17.97 -8.11
N ASN A 587 31.48 -17.87 -8.99
CA ASN A 587 31.49 -18.55 -10.30
C ASN A 587 32.39 -17.86 -11.35
N ASN A 588 33.11 -16.81 -10.96
CA ASN A 588 34.00 -16.00 -11.80
C ASN A 588 33.28 -15.21 -12.92
N TYR A 589 32.00 -14.84 -12.72
CA TYR A 589 31.30 -13.90 -13.61
C TYR A 589 31.38 -12.46 -13.07
N ASP A 590 31.47 -11.49 -13.97
CA ASP A 590 31.43 -10.06 -13.62
C ASP A 590 29.96 -9.65 -13.42
N LEU A 591 29.59 -9.27 -12.21
CA LEU A 591 28.19 -8.95 -11.87
C LEU A 591 27.69 -7.67 -12.58
N ASN A 592 28.60 -6.76 -12.96
CA ASN A 592 28.24 -5.56 -13.72
C ASN A 592 28.27 -5.82 -15.24
N ARG A 593 28.21 -7.09 -15.67
CA ARG A 593 28.01 -7.54 -17.07
C ARG A 593 26.89 -8.61 -17.17
N ASN A 594 26.09 -8.74 -16.11
CA ASN A 594 25.21 -9.90 -15.90
C ASN A 594 23.71 -9.54 -15.81
N PHE A 595 23.36 -8.26 -15.84
CA PHE A 595 21.98 -7.81 -15.93
C PHE A 595 21.50 -7.85 -17.40
N PRO A 596 20.19 -8.07 -17.67
CA PRO A 596 19.63 -7.86 -18.99
C PRO A 596 19.91 -6.45 -19.54
N ASP A 597 20.19 -6.36 -20.84
CA ASP A 597 20.69 -5.16 -21.50
C ASP A 597 19.78 -4.73 -22.67
N GLN A 598 19.85 -3.46 -23.08
CA GLN A 598 18.99 -2.87 -24.12
C GLN A 598 19.51 -3.04 -25.55
N PHE A 599 20.83 -3.18 -25.74
CA PHE A 599 21.47 -3.28 -27.07
C PHE A 599 22.09 -4.66 -27.30
N PHE A 600 22.66 -5.28 -26.27
CA PHE A 600 23.40 -6.55 -26.36
C PHE A 600 22.64 -7.71 -25.73
N GLN A 601 22.63 -8.86 -26.41
CA GLN A 601 22.16 -10.09 -25.79
C GLN A 601 23.25 -10.64 -24.85
N ILE A 602 23.09 -10.40 -23.54
CA ILE A 602 23.97 -10.97 -22.51
C ILE A 602 23.85 -12.50 -22.52
N THR A 603 24.99 -13.17 -22.73
CA THR A 603 25.10 -14.64 -22.82
C THR A 603 25.51 -15.30 -21.52
N ASP A 604 26.01 -14.53 -20.55
CA ASP A 604 26.47 -15.06 -19.27
C ASP A 604 25.26 -15.49 -18.43
N PRO A 605 25.30 -16.66 -17.77
CA PRO A 605 24.18 -17.14 -16.96
C PRO A 605 23.89 -16.16 -15.81
N PRO A 606 22.61 -15.84 -15.51
CA PRO A 606 22.26 -14.98 -14.37
C PRO A 606 22.79 -15.55 -13.05
N GLN A 607 23.53 -14.75 -12.31
CA GLN A 607 24.14 -15.13 -11.02
C GLN A 607 23.17 -14.93 -9.85
N LEU A 608 23.41 -15.62 -8.73
CA LEU A 608 22.55 -15.54 -7.55
C LEU A 608 22.52 -14.13 -6.95
N GLU A 609 23.65 -13.43 -6.97
CA GLU A 609 23.77 -12.05 -6.54
C GLU A 609 22.92 -11.11 -7.42
N THR A 610 23.01 -11.27 -8.74
CA THR A 610 22.22 -10.53 -9.75
C THR A 610 20.72 -10.76 -9.59
N LEU A 611 20.30 -12.03 -9.48
CA LEU A 611 18.89 -12.42 -9.30
C LEU A 611 18.31 -11.88 -7.99
N ALA A 612 19.09 -11.94 -6.90
CA ALA A 612 18.69 -11.39 -5.61
C ALA A 612 18.48 -9.86 -5.68
N VAL A 613 19.39 -9.13 -6.33
CA VAL A 613 19.24 -7.68 -6.50
C VAL A 613 18.08 -7.34 -7.44
N MET A 614 17.96 -7.98 -8.61
CA MET A 614 16.84 -7.73 -9.54
C MET A 614 15.46 -7.95 -8.89
N ASN A 615 15.34 -8.95 -8.02
CA ASN A 615 14.11 -9.17 -7.25
C ASN A 615 13.93 -8.10 -6.17
N TRP A 616 14.98 -7.77 -5.42
CA TRP A 616 14.92 -6.75 -4.36
C TRP A 616 14.55 -5.35 -4.87
N VAL A 617 15.10 -4.90 -6.01
CA VAL A 617 14.74 -3.58 -6.58
C VAL A 617 13.26 -3.54 -7.02
N LYS A 618 12.67 -4.67 -7.38
CA LYS A 618 11.23 -4.76 -7.73
C LYS A 618 10.30 -4.81 -6.51
N THR A 619 10.80 -5.08 -5.31
CA THR A 619 9.99 -5.17 -4.07
C THR A 619 9.54 -3.80 -3.56
N TYR A 620 10.41 -2.80 -3.67
CA TYR A 620 10.23 -1.45 -3.10
C TYR A 620 10.19 -0.39 -4.22
N PRO A 621 9.42 0.70 -4.08
CA PRO A 621 9.34 1.77 -5.10
C PRO A 621 10.57 2.69 -5.07
N PHE A 622 11.77 2.14 -5.30
CA PHE A 622 13.02 2.89 -5.33
C PHE A 622 13.00 4.02 -6.36
N VAL A 623 13.35 5.23 -5.91
CA VAL A 623 13.30 6.46 -6.70
C VAL A 623 14.71 6.85 -7.17
N LEU A 624 15.67 6.86 -6.25
CA LEU A 624 17.06 7.25 -6.51
C LEU A 624 18.03 6.24 -5.92
N SER A 625 19.17 6.06 -6.59
CA SER A 625 20.21 5.15 -6.14
C SER A 625 21.60 5.52 -6.64
N ALA A 626 22.62 5.00 -5.95
CA ALA A 626 23.90 4.75 -6.60
C ALA A 626 24.49 3.40 -6.20
N ASN A 627 25.25 2.83 -7.13
CA ASN A 627 26.17 1.72 -6.85
C ASN A 627 27.61 2.26 -6.71
N LEU A 628 28.41 1.66 -5.83
CA LEU A 628 29.72 2.19 -5.40
C LEU A 628 30.88 1.27 -5.78
N HIS A 629 31.84 1.84 -6.51
CA HIS A 629 32.95 1.19 -7.20
C HIS A 629 34.32 1.79 -6.86
N GLY A 630 35.37 1.18 -7.41
CA GLY A 630 36.75 1.66 -7.28
C GLY A 630 37.59 1.23 -8.49
N GLY A 631 38.54 2.07 -8.88
CA GLY A 631 39.21 1.95 -10.17
C GLY A 631 39.43 3.30 -10.83
N SER A 632 38.52 4.26 -10.69
CA SER A 632 38.73 5.65 -11.08
C SER A 632 38.26 6.62 -9.97
N LEU A 633 37.95 7.87 -10.30
CA LEU A 633 37.37 8.86 -9.37
C LEU A 633 36.44 9.81 -10.13
N VAL A 634 35.21 9.36 -10.34
CA VAL A 634 34.20 10.00 -11.20
C VAL A 634 32.80 9.51 -10.80
N VAL A 635 31.75 10.29 -11.05
CA VAL A 635 30.38 9.76 -11.09
C VAL A 635 29.98 9.48 -12.54
N ASN A 636 29.81 8.21 -12.82
CA ASN A 636 29.37 7.63 -14.08
C ASN A 636 27.84 7.60 -14.13
N TYR A 637 27.24 7.87 -15.30
CA TYR A 637 25.77 7.93 -15.46
C TYR A 637 25.24 7.43 -16.82
N PRO A 638 23.95 7.02 -16.89
CA PRO A 638 23.37 6.38 -18.07
C PRO A 638 23.41 7.19 -19.38
N PHE A 639 23.55 6.55 -20.53
CA PHE A 639 23.72 5.10 -20.70
C PHE A 639 25.19 4.65 -20.63
N ASP A 640 25.39 3.45 -20.09
CA ASP A 640 26.67 2.75 -19.93
C ASP A 640 27.19 2.17 -21.25
N ASP A 641 26.34 1.99 -22.25
CA ASP A 641 26.69 1.44 -23.57
C ASP A 641 25.92 2.07 -24.76
N ASP A 642 26.29 1.71 -25.99
CA ASP A 642 25.63 2.12 -27.24
C ASP A 642 25.42 0.94 -28.20
N GLU A 643 24.43 1.04 -29.10
CA GLU A 643 24.10 0.07 -30.16
C GLU A 643 25.32 -0.47 -30.94
N LYS A 644 26.41 0.29 -31.03
CA LYS A 644 27.64 -0.05 -31.79
C LYS A 644 28.74 -0.65 -30.93
N GLY A 645 28.64 -0.61 -29.60
CA GLY A 645 29.65 -1.11 -28.68
C GLY A 645 30.89 -0.22 -28.57
N LEU A 646 30.74 1.11 -28.72
CA LEU A 646 31.87 2.04 -28.86
C LEU A 646 31.99 3.00 -27.68
N SER A 647 33.20 3.52 -27.43
CA SER A 647 33.43 4.64 -26.51
C SER A 647 32.85 5.95 -27.10
N MET A 648 31.55 6.17 -26.96
CA MET A 648 30.86 7.38 -27.44
C MET A 648 29.64 7.74 -26.58
N TYR A 649 29.25 9.02 -26.59
CA TYR A 649 28.17 9.53 -25.76
C TYR A 649 26.81 8.90 -26.08
N SER A 650 26.29 8.11 -25.15
CA SER A 650 25.00 7.41 -25.26
C SER A 650 23.97 8.08 -24.36
N LYS A 651 23.09 8.89 -24.97
CA LYS A 651 22.20 9.80 -24.25
C LYS A 651 20.89 9.11 -23.83
N SER A 652 20.63 9.09 -22.53
CA SER A 652 19.33 8.71 -21.96
C SER A 652 18.27 9.82 -22.06
N PRO A 653 16.96 9.52 -21.99
CA PRO A 653 15.91 10.53 -21.96
C PRO A 653 16.07 11.53 -20.80
N ASP A 654 16.43 11.04 -19.61
CA ASP A 654 16.65 11.85 -18.40
C ASP A 654 18.10 12.33 -18.21
N ASP A 655 18.91 12.34 -19.28
CA ASP A 655 20.30 12.81 -19.30
C ASP A 655 20.56 14.10 -18.48
N SER A 656 19.70 15.12 -18.58
CA SER A 656 19.85 16.35 -17.80
C SER A 656 19.69 16.14 -16.28
N VAL A 657 18.80 15.22 -15.88
CA VAL A 657 18.60 14.83 -14.48
C VAL A 657 19.82 14.05 -14.00
N PHE A 658 20.28 13.07 -14.77
CA PHE A 658 21.49 12.30 -14.45
C PHE A 658 22.73 13.19 -14.29
N GLN A 659 22.94 14.15 -15.19
CA GLN A 659 24.01 15.14 -15.04
C GLN A 659 23.88 15.97 -13.74
N GLN A 660 22.67 16.34 -13.31
CA GLN A 660 22.47 17.02 -12.02
C GLN A 660 22.77 16.10 -10.83
N LEU A 661 22.29 14.85 -10.86
CA LEU A 661 22.49 13.84 -9.80
C LEU A 661 23.97 13.50 -9.61
N SER A 662 24.69 13.25 -10.72
CA SER A 662 26.13 13.00 -10.69
C SER A 662 26.90 14.21 -10.16
N LEU A 663 26.49 15.42 -10.56
CA LEU A 663 27.14 16.66 -10.17
C LEU A 663 26.90 17.05 -8.70
N SER A 664 25.81 16.61 -8.07
CA SER A 664 25.58 16.87 -6.63
C SER A 664 26.50 16.02 -5.74
N TYR A 665 26.89 14.82 -6.18
CA TYR A 665 27.90 14.01 -5.48
C TYR A 665 29.33 14.47 -5.81
N SER A 666 29.63 14.69 -7.09
CA SER A 666 31.01 14.97 -7.54
C SER A 666 31.55 16.29 -7.02
N ARG A 667 30.68 17.31 -6.87
CA ARG A 667 31.01 18.66 -6.40
C ARG A 667 31.58 18.70 -4.99
N GLU A 668 31.00 17.92 -4.08
CA GLU A 668 31.41 17.92 -2.68
C GLU A 668 32.72 17.11 -2.47
N ASN A 669 32.98 16.13 -3.33
CA ASN A 669 34.30 15.48 -3.39
C ASN A 669 35.30 16.38 -4.14
N ASN A 670 36.00 17.20 -3.35
CA ASN A 670 37.04 18.14 -3.77
C ASN A 670 38.18 17.59 -4.64
N LYS A 671 38.36 16.27 -4.74
CA LYS A 671 39.33 15.63 -5.66
C LYS A 671 38.65 15.18 -6.95
N MET A 672 37.46 14.58 -6.85
CA MET A 672 36.62 14.16 -7.97
C MET A 672 36.24 15.35 -8.87
N PHE A 673 35.73 16.44 -8.29
CA PHE A 673 35.30 17.64 -9.04
C PHE A 673 36.37 18.24 -9.95
N LYS A 674 37.66 18.04 -9.62
CA LYS A 674 38.81 18.51 -10.42
C LYS A 674 39.01 17.72 -11.71
N GLY A 675 38.36 16.58 -11.87
CA GLY A 675 38.32 15.79 -13.10
C GLY A 675 39.57 14.97 -13.42
N PHE A 676 40.56 14.91 -12.53
CA PHE A 676 41.81 14.15 -12.75
C PHE A 676 41.99 13.08 -11.66
N PRO A 677 41.51 11.84 -11.87
CA PRO A 677 41.49 10.79 -10.84
C PRO A 677 42.85 10.48 -10.22
N CYS A 678 43.84 10.16 -11.05
CA CYS A 678 45.17 9.71 -10.64
C CYS A 678 46.14 9.73 -11.82
N LYS A 679 46.78 10.89 -12.06
CA LYS A 679 47.70 11.10 -13.20
C LYS A 679 48.92 10.15 -13.24
N GLU A 680 49.18 9.42 -12.16
CA GLU A 680 50.26 8.44 -12.03
C GLU A 680 49.85 7.00 -12.43
N ILE A 681 48.54 6.71 -12.50
CA ILE A 681 48.00 5.38 -12.85
C ILE A 681 47.26 5.47 -14.18
N TYR A 682 46.31 6.40 -14.30
CA TYR A 682 45.51 6.63 -15.51
C TYR A 682 45.73 8.07 -16.02
N PRO A 683 46.87 8.35 -16.70
CA PRO A 683 47.23 9.70 -17.15
C PRO A 683 46.33 10.27 -18.25
N HIS A 684 45.46 9.44 -18.84
CA HIS A 684 44.54 9.81 -19.92
C HIS A 684 43.12 10.13 -19.44
N GLU A 685 42.78 9.83 -18.19
CA GLU A 685 41.46 10.12 -17.63
C GLU A 685 41.31 11.61 -17.30
N ASN A 686 40.24 12.21 -17.86
CA ASN A 686 39.88 13.61 -17.66
C ASN A 686 38.35 13.74 -17.74
N PHE A 687 37.70 13.88 -16.58
CA PHE A 687 36.25 13.93 -16.44
C PHE A 687 35.82 15.33 -15.98
N PRO A 688 35.38 16.23 -16.86
CA PRO A 688 34.99 17.59 -16.48
C PRO A 688 33.98 17.59 -15.32
N GLN A 689 34.26 18.38 -14.28
CA GLN A 689 33.45 18.46 -13.05
C GLN A 689 33.29 17.12 -12.30
N GLY A 690 34.12 16.12 -12.58
CA GLY A 690 34.10 14.82 -11.91
C GLY A 690 32.92 13.90 -12.30
N ILE A 691 32.32 14.11 -13.48
CA ILE A 691 31.22 13.28 -13.99
C ILE A 691 31.51 12.75 -15.40
N THR A 692 30.93 11.61 -15.78
CA THR A 692 30.96 11.08 -17.16
C THR A 692 29.68 10.32 -17.51
N ASN A 693 29.24 10.42 -18.76
CA ASN A 693 28.38 9.39 -19.33
C ASN A 693 29.20 8.09 -19.47
N GLY A 694 28.60 6.93 -19.17
CA GLY A 694 29.32 5.66 -19.11
C GLY A 694 29.87 5.22 -20.46
N ALA A 695 29.01 5.11 -21.48
CA ALA A 695 29.42 4.76 -22.84
C ALA A 695 30.52 5.69 -23.37
N ASN A 696 30.46 6.99 -23.06
CA ASN A 696 31.49 7.97 -23.45
C ASN A 696 32.87 7.72 -22.81
N TRP A 697 32.94 7.07 -21.64
CA TRP A 697 34.19 6.62 -21.03
C TRP A 697 34.61 5.29 -21.67
N TYR A 698 33.79 4.25 -21.54
CA TYR A 698 33.92 2.98 -22.27
C TYR A 698 32.60 2.19 -22.23
N ASN A 699 32.37 1.36 -23.24
CA ASN A 699 31.11 0.63 -23.39
C ASN A 699 30.95 -0.50 -22.35
N VAL A 700 29.85 -0.49 -21.60
CA VAL A 700 29.55 -1.38 -20.46
C VAL A 700 28.17 -2.06 -20.63
N PRO A 701 28.08 -3.14 -21.43
CA PRO A 701 26.82 -3.84 -21.63
C PRO A 701 26.51 -4.77 -20.45
N GLY A 702 25.24 -4.86 -20.05
CA GLY A 702 24.76 -5.69 -18.95
C GLY A 702 25.04 -5.11 -17.56
N GLY A 703 25.20 -3.79 -17.48
CA GLY A 703 25.40 -3.06 -16.24
C GLY A 703 24.14 -2.95 -15.38
N MET A 704 24.31 -2.93 -14.05
CA MET A 704 23.19 -2.78 -13.11
C MET A 704 22.54 -1.39 -13.18
N GLN A 705 23.35 -0.36 -13.45
CA GLN A 705 22.94 1.05 -13.47
C GLN A 705 21.78 1.29 -14.44
N ASP A 706 21.95 0.86 -15.69
CA ASP A 706 20.97 1.10 -16.75
C ASP A 706 19.75 0.19 -16.60
N TRP A 707 19.95 -1.05 -16.14
CA TRP A 707 18.86 -1.98 -15.83
C TRP A 707 17.86 -1.39 -14.82
N ASN A 708 18.33 -0.66 -13.80
CA ASN A 708 17.45 0.02 -12.84
C ASN A 708 16.49 1.00 -13.56
N TYR A 709 17.04 1.86 -14.42
CA TYR A 709 16.31 2.90 -15.14
C TYR A 709 15.37 2.33 -16.22
N LEU A 710 15.77 1.23 -16.86
CA LEU A 710 15.01 0.60 -17.94
C LEU A 710 13.90 -0.34 -17.45
N ASN A 711 14.05 -0.92 -16.25
CA ASN A 711 13.13 -1.96 -15.75
C ASN A 711 12.39 -1.59 -14.45
N THR A 712 12.65 -0.41 -13.87
CA THR A 712 11.97 0.11 -12.67
C THR A 712 11.82 1.65 -12.75
N ASN A 713 11.29 2.29 -11.70
CA ASN A 713 11.28 3.75 -11.57
C ASN A 713 12.62 4.32 -11.02
N CYS A 714 13.60 3.47 -10.72
CA CYS A 714 14.80 3.86 -9.97
C CYS A 714 15.87 4.45 -10.90
N PHE A 715 16.24 5.70 -10.64
CA PHE A 715 17.36 6.34 -11.31
C PHE A 715 18.64 5.96 -10.56
N GLU A 716 19.54 5.21 -11.19
CA GLU A 716 20.81 4.79 -10.57
C GLU A 716 22.02 5.44 -11.28
N VAL A 717 23.06 5.77 -10.52
CA VAL A 717 24.38 6.20 -11.02
C VAL A 717 25.48 5.31 -10.44
N THR A 718 26.61 5.23 -11.13
CA THR A 718 27.79 4.45 -10.70
C THR A 718 28.86 5.40 -10.16
N ILE A 719 29.32 5.22 -8.91
CA ILE A 719 30.26 6.14 -8.25
C ILE A 719 31.61 5.45 -8.07
N GLU A 720 32.61 5.90 -8.81
CA GLU A 720 34.01 5.50 -8.66
C GLU A 720 34.67 6.32 -7.54
N LEU A 721 35.02 5.67 -6.42
CA LEU A 721 35.42 6.34 -5.18
C LEU A 721 36.93 6.61 -5.05
N GLY A 722 37.76 6.01 -5.91
CA GLY A 722 39.21 6.18 -5.93
C GLY A 722 39.92 5.12 -6.76
N CYS A 723 41.02 5.52 -7.43
CA CYS A 723 41.80 4.64 -8.31
C CYS A 723 42.54 3.48 -7.62
N ILE A 724 42.44 3.36 -6.30
CA ILE A 724 43.01 2.24 -5.55
C ILE A 724 41.81 1.42 -5.08
N LYS A 725 41.59 0.28 -5.72
CA LYS A 725 40.45 -0.61 -5.48
C LYS A 725 40.37 -1.08 -4.02
N TYR A 726 41.50 -1.52 -3.47
CA TYR A 726 41.64 -1.99 -2.10
C TYR A 726 42.80 -1.23 -1.40
N PRO A 727 42.57 0.01 -0.93
CA PRO A 727 43.58 0.79 -0.21
C PRO A 727 43.88 0.15 1.15
N PHE A 728 44.93 0.60 1.85
CA PHE A 728 45.21 0.11 3.19
C PHE A 728 44.22 0.68 4.22
N ALA A 729 43.93 -0.07 5.29
CA ALA A 729 42.94 0.31 6.31
C ALA A 729 43.14 1.72 6.89
N LYS A 730 44.40 2.15 7.03
CA LYS A 730 44.83 3.47 7.50
C LYS A 730 44.33 4.65 6.64
N GLU A 731 43.90 4.40 5.40
CA GLU A 731 43.49 5.41 4.41
C GLU A 731 41.96 5.64 4.45
N LEU A 732 41.19 4.70 5.01
CA LEU A 732 39.72 4.77 5.11
C LEU A 732 39.18 6.06 5.76
N PRO A 733 39.78 6.64 6.84
CA PRO A 733 39.29 7.90 7.40
C PRO A 733 39.34 9.07 6.40
N ALA A 734 40.33 9.08 5.49
CA ALA A 734 40.46 10.11 4.46
C ALA A 734 39.46 9.90 3.31
N TYR A 735 39.12 8.65 2.98
CA TYR A 735 38.02 8.35 2.06
C TYR A 735 36.67 8.75 2.65
N TRP A 736 36.42 8.54 3.95
CA TRP A 736 35.21 9.00 4.62
C TRP A 736 35.08 10.52 4.58
N GLU A 737 36.09 11.26 5.04
CA GLU A 737 36.04 12.73 5.06
C GLU A 737 35.91 13.33 3.65
N SER A 738 36.46 12.69 2.63
CA SER A 738 36.35 13.13 1.22
C SER A 738 34.99 12.86 0.56
N ASN A 739 34.13 12.04 1.16
CA ASN A 739 32.86 11.58 0.55
C ASN A 739 31.62 11.70 1.47
N ARG A 740 31.77 11.98 2.76
CA ARG A 740 30.65 12.11 3.72
C ARG A 740 29.57 13.08 3.24
N LEU A 741 29.97 14.28 2.84
CA LEU A 741 29.04 15.30 2.34
C LEU A 741 28.42 14.88 1.01
N SER A 742 29.21 14.31 0.09
CA SER A 742 28.72 13.77 -1.18
C SER A 742 27.64 12.70 -1.00
N LEU A 743 27.83 11.78 -0.03
CA LEU A 743 26.85 10.74 0.30
C LEU A 743 25.53 11.33 0.80
N LEU A 744 25.58 12.37 1.63
CA LEU A 744 24.38 13.02 2.17
C LEU A 744 23.67 13.90 1.13
N GLU A 745 24.40 14.75 0.40
CA GLU A 745 23.84 15.60 -0.66
C GLU A 745 23.22 14.81 -1.82
N PHE A 746 23.73 13.61 -2.10
CA PHE A 746 23.14 12.73 -3.09
C PHE A 746 21.82 12.10 -2.59
N ILE A 747 21.73 11.65 -1.33
CA ILE A 747 20.44 11.20 -0.75
C ILE A 747 19.40 12.33 -0.86
N LYS A 748 19.76 13.58 -0.54
CA LYS A 748 18.85 14.74 -0.63
C LYS A 748 18.25 14.95 -2.02
N GLN A 749 18.88 14.48 -3.11
CA GLN A 749 18.32 14.65 -4.45
C GLN A 749 17.02 13.87 -4.68
N VAL A 750 16.72 12.84 -3.87
CA VAL A 750 15.48 12.06 -3.99
C VAL A 750 14.21 12.89 -3.71
N HIS A 751 14.36 14.06 -3.08
CA HIS A 751 13.27 15.01 -2.79
C HIS A 751 13.07 16.09 -3.85
N ARG A 752 13.81 16.03 -4.96
CA ARG A 752 13.74 17.00 -6.08
C ARG A 752 12.81 16.51 -7.20
N GLY A 753 12.44 17.43 -8.09
CA GLY A 753 11.49 17.16 -9.16
C GLY A 753 10.05 17.30 -8.67
N ILE A 754 9.23 16.27 -8.87
CA ILE A 754 7.79 16.25 -8.56
C ILE A 754 7.47 14.97 -7.79
N LYS A 755 6.79 15.06 -6.65
CA LYS A 755 6.12 13.93 -5.99
C LYS A 755 4.66 14.24 -5.71
N GLY A 756 3.83 13.22 -5.57
CA GLY A 756 2.40 13.38 -5.30
C GLY A 756 1.63 12.08 -5.45
N PHE A 757 0.31 12.19 -5.61
CA PHE A 757 -0.59 11.05 -5.70
C PHE A 757 -1.46 11.11 -6.96
N VAL A 758 -1.71 9.96 -7.57
CA VAL A 758 -2.76 9.75 -8.57
C VAL A 758 -3.95 9.09 -7.86
N LEU A 759 -5.06 9.81 -7.76
CA LEU A 759 -6.24 9.40 -6.98
C LEU A 759 -7.44 9.10 -7.88
N ASP A 760 -8.24 8.13 -7.46
CA ASP A 760 -9.57 7.84 -8.01
C ASP A 760 -10.53 8.99 -7.65
N ALA A 761 -11.17 9.58 -8.67
CA ALA A 761 -12.06 10.72 -8.48
C ALA A 761 -13.42 10.34 -7.83
N THR A 762 -13.71 9.05 -7.68
CA THR A 762 -15.00 8.55 -7.15
C THR A 762 -14.97 8.23 -5.67
N ASP A 763 -13.88 7.66 -5.15
CA ASP A 763 -13.72 7.30 -3.74
C ASP A 763 -12.48 7.93 -3.05
N GLY A 764 -11.61 8.62 -3.81
CA GLY A 764 -10.45 9.32 -3.29
C GLY A 764 -9.22 8.45 -2.98
N ARG A 765 -9.26 7.14 -3.27
CA ARG A 765 -8.13 6.23 -3.00
C ARG A 765 -6.98 6.42 -4.01
N GLY A 766 -5.81 5.92 -3.64
CA GLY A 766 -4.67 5.81 -4.55
C GLY A 766 -4.86 4.81 -5.69
N ILE A 767 -4.50 5.20 -6.91
CA ILE A 767 -4.46 4.31 -8.07
C ILE A 767 -3.05 3.73 -8.20
N LEU A 768 -2.89 2.46 -7.81
CA LEU A 768 -1.67 1.68 -8.04
C LEU A 768 -1.38 1.52 -9.54
N ASN A 769 -0.11 1.64 -9.93
CA ASN A 769 0.39 1.47 -11.29
C ASN A 769 -0.29 2.38 -12.34
N ALA A 770 -0.65 3.59 -11.92
CA ALA A 770 -0.90 4.69 -12.84
C ALA A 770 0.43 5.16 -13.44
N THR A 771 0.43 5.56 -14.71
CA THR A 771 1.59 6.03 -15.46
C THR A 771 1.65 7.56 -15.45
N ILE A 772 2.77 8.12 -15.01
CA ILE A 772 3.10 9.54 -15.02
C ILE A 772 4.11 9.78 -16.15
N SER A 773 3.67 10.48 -17.19
CA SER A 773 4.45 10.81 -18.39
C SER A 773 4.79 12.30 -18.44
N ILE A 774 5.98 12.63 -18.92
CA ILE A 774 6.43 14.02 -19.16
C ILE A 774 6.44 14.24 -20.67
N ALA A 775 5.80 15.30 -21.17
CA ALA A 775 5.52 15.45 -22.60
C ALA A 775 6.75 15.42 -23.52
N ASP A 776 7.91 15.86 -23.02
CA ASP A 776 9.16 16.00 -23.77
C ASP A 776 10.28 15.07 -23.25
N ILE A 777 9.96 14.07 -22.40
CA ILE A 777 10.92 13.06 -21.91
C ILE A 777 10.31 11.66 -22.05
N ASP A 778 10.86 10.86 -22.96
CA ASP A 778 10.38 9.51 -23.31
C ASP A 778 10.87 8.44 -22.33
N HIS A 779 10.56 8.64 -21.04
CA HIS A 779 10.69 7.65 -19.97
C HIS A 779 9.60 7.96 -18.94
N PRO A 780 8.51 7.19 -18.84
CA PRO A 780 7.47 7.39 -17.83
C PRO A 780 7.83 6.69 -16.50
N VAL A 781 7.21 7.13 -15.40
CA VAL A 781 7.26 6.41 -14.10
C VAL A 781 5.88 5.94 -13.66
N THR A 782 5.81 4.97 -12.76
CA THR A 782 4.56 4.40 -12.23
C THR A 782 4.32 4.77 -10.75
N SER A 783 3.05 4.78 -10.34
CA SER A 783 2.67 4.94 -8.93
C SER A 783 2.68 3.62 -8.15
N TYR A 784 2.96 3.70 -6.85
CA TYR A 784 2.95 2.56 -5.92
C TYR A 784 1.58 2.38 -5.24
N LYS A 785 1.54 1.59 -4.16
CA LYS A 785 0.33 1.03 -3.53
C LYS A 785 -0.66 2.09 -3.02
N ALA A 786 -0.20 3.28 -2.65
CA ALA A 786 -1.06 4.37 -2.21
C ALA A 786 -1.37 5.38 -3.33
N GLY A 787 -1.09 5.03 -4.60
CA GLY A 787 -1.20 5.92 -5.75
C GLY A 787 -0.11 7.00 -5.80
N ASP A 788 0.82 6.94 -4.86
CA ASP A 788 1.99 7.78 -4.72
C ASP A 788 3.02 7.57 -5.83
N PHE A 789 3.65 8.64 -6.27
CA PHE A 789 4.72 8.64 -7.26
C PHE A 789 5.76 9.71 -6.95
N TRP A 790 6.97 9.50 -7.46
CA TRP A 790 8.08 10.43 -7.44
C TRP A 790 8.69 10.46 -8.84
N ARG A 791 8.98 11.65 -9.35
CA ARG A 791 9.63 11.87 -10.64
C ARG A 791 10.69 12.95 -10.50
N LEU A 792 11.95 12.50 -10.50
CA LEU A 792 13.12 13.37 -10.54
C LEU A 792 13.13 14.19 -11.84
N LEU A 793 13.34 15.50 -11.73
CA LEU A 793 13.42 16.46 -12.82
C LEU A 793 14.37 17.59 -12.44
N VAL A 794 15.03 18.20 -13.43
CA VAL A 794 15.77 19.46 -13.24
C VAL A 794 14.79 20.65 -13.16
N PRO A 795 15.19 21.81 -12.59
CA PRO A 795 14.34 23.00 -12.57
C PRO A 795 13.88 23.42 -13.97
N GLY A 796 12.57 23.64 -14.13
CA GLY A 796 11.94 23.87 -15.44
C GLY A 796 10.41 23.69 -15.40
N THR A 797 9.73 24.11 -16.47
CA THR A 797 8.28 23.98 -16.60
C THR A 797 7.92 22.79 -17.49
N TYR A 798 7.14 21.84 -16.98
CA TYR A 798 6.83 20.57 -17.63
C TYR A 798 5.33 20.38 -17.80
N LYS A 799 4.90 19.77 -18.91
CA LYS A 799 3.55 19.22 -19.05
C LYS A 799 3.57 17.76 -18.58
N VAL A 800 3.07 17.54 -17.38
CA VAL A 800 2.96 16.22 -16.74
C VAL A 800 1.58 15.63 -17.06
N THR A 801 1.50 14.35 -17.40
CA THR A 801 0.23 13.65 -17.63
C THR A 801 0.15 12.39 -16.79
N ALA A 802 -0.83 12.32 -15.90
CA ALA A 802 -1.18 11.09 -15.19
C ALA A 802 -2.24 10.33 -16.00
N SER A 803 -2.07 9.02 -16.13
CA SER A 803 -2.98 8.13 -16.87
C SER A 803 -3.05 6.76 -16.18
N ALA A 804 -4.18 6.06 -16.27
CA ALA A 804 -4.33 4.73 -15.71
C ALA A 804 -5.37 3.91 -16.50
N ARG A 805 -5.23 2.59 -16.52
CA ARG A 805 -6.17 1.70 -17.24
C ARG A 805 -7.57 1.84 -16.64
N GLY A 806 -8.53 2.29 -17.46
CA GLY A 806 -9.92 2.54 -17.05
C GLY A 806 -10.23 3.99 -16.64
N TYR A 807 -9.23 4.87 -16.59
CA TYR A 807 -9.39 6.28 -16.18
C TYR A 807 -9.15 7.24 -17.35
N ILE A 808 -9.75 8.43 -17.28
CA ILE A 808 -9.48 9.52 -18.21
C ILE A 808 -8.12 10.16 -17.83
N PRO A 809 -7.15 10.30 -18.77
CA PRO A 809 -5.86 10.89 -18.46
C PRO A 809 -5.97 12.40 -18.17
N ILE A 810 -5.19 12.88 -17.20
CA ILE A 810 -5.18 14.27 -16.75
C ILE A 810 -3.79 14.87 -16.96
N SER A 811 -3.70 15.88 -17.83
CA SER A 811 -2.49 16.70 -17.96
C SER A 811 -2.54 17.92 -17.03
N LYS A 812 -1.40 18.25 -16.40
CA LYS A 812 -1.16 19.50 -15.67
C LYS A 812 0.19 20.09 -16.08
N THR A 813 0.27 21.42 -16.18
CA THR A 813 1.56 22.11 -16.29
C THR A 813 2.09 22.36 -14.88
N ILE A 814 3.33 21.92 -14.60
CA ILE A 814 3.98 22.01 -13.29
C ILE A 814 5.34 22.68 -13.45
N ASN A 815 5.67 23.59 -12.55
CA ASN A 815 6.96 24.30 -12.55
C ASN A 815 7.85 23.76 -11.42
N VAL A 816 8.94 23.10 -11.78
CA VAL A 816 9.96 22.57 -10.86
C VAL A 816 10.97 23.66 -10.57
N THR A 817 11.34 23.82 -9.29
CA THR A 817 12.34 24.80 -8.84
C THR A 817 13.50 24.10 -8.14
N ASP A 818 14.57 24.83 -7.83
CA ASP A 818 15.81 24.30 -7.22
C ASP A 818 15.69 23.99 -5.71
N GLY A 819 14.50 23.55 -5.26
CA GLY A 819 14.19 23.24 -3.87
C GLY A 819 13.42 21.93 -3.71
N GLU A 820 13.07 21.59 -2.47
CA GLU A 820 12.26 20.41 -2.12
C GLU A 820 10.86 20.47 -2.79
N ALA A 821 10.35 19.30 -3.19
CA ALA A 821 8.98 19.16 -3.70
C ALA A 821 7.95 19.48 -2.60
N VAL A 822 7.40 20.70 -2.64
CA VAL A 822 6.49 21.24 -1.62
C VAL A 822 5.19 20.43 -1.54
N LEU A 823 4.86 19.92 -0.36
CA LEU A 823 3.57 19.29 -0.08
C LEU A 823 2.47 20.37 0.04
N VAL A 824 1.43 20.26 -0.77
CA VAL A 824 0.35 21.24 -0.90
C VAL A 824 -0.99 20.52 -0.74
N ASN A 825 -1.69 20.74 0.38
CA ASN A 825 -2.93 20.02 0.67
C ASN A 825 -4.16 20.76 0.10
N SER A 826 -4.72 20.23 -0.99
CA SER A 826 -5.94 20.75 -1.64
C SER A 826 -7.19 20.01 -1.13
N ARG A 827 -8.03 20.71 -0.38
CA ARG A 827 -9.32 20.20 0.13
C ARG A 827 -10.48 20.63 -0.77
N PHE A 828 -11.30 19.66 -1.16
CA PHE A 828 -12.56 19.90 -1.85
C PHE A 828 -13.61 20.51 -0.91
N LEU A 829 -14.31 21.55 -1.37
CA LEU A 829 -15.37 22.23 -0.60
C LEU A 829 -16.78 21.94 -1.14
N GLY A 830 -16.89 21.64 -2.43
CA GLY A 830 -18.17 21.42 -3.13
C GLY A 830 -18.09 21.74 -4.62
N GLN A 831 -19.25 21.78 -5.27
CA GLN A 831 -19.39 21.99 -6.72
C GLN A 831 -20.22 23.24 -7.03
N SER A 832 -19.90 23.90 -8.14
CA SER A 832 -20.73 24.94 -8.74
C SER A 832 -21.98 24.38 -9.43
N VAL A 833 -22.86 25.26 -9.89
CA VAL A 833 -24.08 24.88 -10.64
C VAL A 833 -23.74 23.98 -11.83
N GLU A 834 -22.77 24.35 -12.66
CA GLU A 834 -22.22 23.55 -13.77
C GLU A 834 -21.15 22.51 -13.34
N TYR A 835 -21.17 22.07 -12.08
CA TYR A 835 -20.37 20.97 -11.51
C TYR A 835 -18.84 21.17 -11.48
N ARG A 836 -18.35 22.42 -11.60
CA ARG A 836 -16.92 22.72 -11.42
C ARG A 836 -16.54 22.68 -9.94
N HIS A 837 -15.35 22.17 -9.63
CA HIS A 837 -14.91 21.96 -8.26
C HIS A 837 -14.43 23.26 -7.59
N ILE A 838 -14.94 23.52 -6.39
CA ILE A 838 -14.52 24.62 -5.52
C ILE A 838 -13.54 24.04 -4.49
N TRP A 839 -12.37 24.68 -4.36
CA TRP A 839 -11.24 24.20 -3.58
C TRP A 839 -10.81 25.19 -2.51
N SER A 840 -10.33 24.66 -1.38
CA SER A 840 -9.47 25.38 -0.44
C SER A 840 -8.07 24.76 -0.42
N LEU A 841 -7.06 25.61 -0.38
CA LEU A 841 -5.69 25.25 0.00
C LEU A 841 -5.49 25.51 1.50
N GLU A 842 -4.96 24.55 2.25
CA GLU A 842 -4.49 24.75 3.62
C GLU A 842 -2.96 24.91 3.66
N ILE A 843 -2.48 25.97 4.32
CA ILE A 843 -1.07 26.25 4.59
C ILE A 843 -0.88 26.33 6.10
N SER A 844 -0.09 25.42 6.65
CA SER A 844 0.36 25.35 8.03
C SER A 844 1.67 24.55 8.10
N ASN A 845 2.37 24.56 9.23
CA ASN A 845 3.52 23.68 9.45
C ASN A 845 3.13 22.21 9.74
N LYS A 846 1.82 21.94 9.96
CA LYS A 846 1.25 20.63 10.27
C LYS A 846 -0.12 20.45 9.57
N PRO A 847 -0.16 20.32 8.23
CA PRO A 847 -1.41 20.02 7.54
C PRO A 847 -2.01 18.71 8.07
N ASN A 848 -3.35 18.66 8.18
CA ASN A 848 -4.16 17.52 8.68
C ASN A 848 -4.16 17.24 10.21
N THR A 849 -3.26 17.77 11.05
CA THR A 849 -3.48 17.72 12.51
C THR A 849 -4.43 18.84 12.98
N SER A 850 -5.13 18.65 14.10
CA SER A 850 -6.12 19.61 14.62
C SER A 850 -5.70 20.15 15.99
N GLU A 851 -5.13 21.36 16.05
CA GLU A 851 -4.67 21.98 17.30
C GLU A 851 -5.64 23.10 17.75
N PRO A 852 -6.24 23.03 18.96
CA PRO A 852 -7.31 23.96 19.38
C PRO A 852 -6.89 25.42 19.61
N GLU A 853 -5.60 25.67 19.81
CA GLU A 853 -5.07 27.01 20.13
C GLU A 853 -4.48 27.75 18.92
N GLU A 854 -4.45 27.12 17.74
CA GLU A 854 -3.98 27.78 16.50
C GLU A 854 -5.02 28.77 15.96
N PRO A 855 -4.70 30.06 15.78
CA PRO A 855 -5.58 31.00 15.08
C PRO A 855 -5.70 30.61 13.61
N LYS A 856 -6.91 30.24 13.18
CA LYS A 856 -7.21 29.96 11.77
C LYS A 856 -7.62 31.25 11.06
N ILE A 857 -6.95 31.53 9.95
CA ILE A 857 -7.19 32.68 9.09
C ILE A 857 -7.69 32.17 7.74
N ARG A 858 -8.79 32.71 7.22
CA ARG A 858 -9.21 32.44 5.83
C ARG A 858 -9.11 33.64 4.92
N PHE A 859 -8.69 33.39 3.70
CA PHE A 859 -8.72 34.31 2.57
C PHE A 859 -9.62 33.74 1.50
N VAL A 860 -10.56 34.53 0.98
CA VAL A 860 -11.55 34.11 -0.03
C VAL A 860 -11.53 35.11 -1.18
N ALA A 861 -11.60 34.64 -2.43
CA ALA A 861 -11.70 35.49 -3.61
C ALA A 861 -12.57 34.88 -4.71
N GLY A 862 -12.85 35.69 -5.73
CA GLY A 862 -13.65 35.27 -6.89
C GLY A 862 -15.09 34.92 -6.53
N VAL A 863 -15.73 35.73 -5.69
CA VAL A 863 -17.20 35.70 -5.49
C VAL A 863 -17.87 36.18 -6.77
N HIS A 864 -17.36 37.26 -7.34
CA HIS A 864 -17.64 37.69 -8.71
C HIS A 864 -16.62 37.07 -9.67
N GLY A 865 -17.06 36.17 -10.55
CA GLY A 865 -16.15 35.42 -11.44
C GLY A 865 -15.45 36.28 -12.49
N ASN A 866 -16.02 37.45 -12.81
CA ASN A 866 -15.45 38.49 -13.68
C ASN A 866 -14.37 39.36 -13.01
N ALA A 867 -14.07 39.14 -11.72
CA ALA A 867 -13.15 39.95 -10.94
C ALA A 867 -11.88 39.19 -10.50
N PRO A 868 -11.11 38.60 -11.44
CA PRO A 868 -10.07 37.63 -11.13
C PRO A 868 -8.87 38.17 -10.35
N VAL A 869 -8.72 39.50 -10.20
CA VAL A 869 -7.58 40.11 -9.50
C VAL A 869 -7.44 39.59 -8.07
N GLY A 870 -8.55 39.35 -7.36
CA GLY A 870 -8.52 38.71 -6.04
C GLY A 870 -8.05 37.26 -6.10
N THR A 871 -8.51 36.49 -7.09
CA THR A 871 -8.12 35.09 -7.33
C THR A 871 -6.63 34.96 -7.59
N GLU A 872 -6.10 35.71 -8.57
CA GLU A 872 -4.67 35.64 -8.92
C GLU A 872 -3.80 36.12 -7.73
N LEU A 873 -4.21 37.18 -7.03
CA LEU A 873 -3.48 37.71 -5.86
C LEU A 873 -3.42 36.70 -4.70
N LEU A 874 -4.48 35.92 -4.46
CA LEU A 874 -4.46 34.86 -3.46
C LEU A 874 -3.60 33.66 -3.86
N LEU A 875 -3.55 33.32 -5.16
CA LEU A 875 -2.66 32.27 -5.66
C LEU A 875 -1.18 32.69 -5.53
N THR A 876 -0.83 33.91 -5.93
CA THR A 876 0.52 34.47 -5.72
C THR A 876 0.87 34.63 -4.23
N PHE A 877 -0.09 34.95 -3.37
CA PHE A 877 0.15 35.02 -1.93
C PHE A 877 0.39 33.64 -1.31
N ALA A 878 -0.36 32.62 -1.73
CA ALA A 878 -0.11 31.22 -1.36
C ALA A 878 1.30 30.77 -1.75
N GLU A 879 1.68 31.01 -3.02
CA GLU A 879 3.02 30.73 -3.54
C GLU A 879 4.10 31.47 -2.74
N PHE A 880 3.93 32.77 -2.48
CA PHE A 880 4.88 33.57 -1.71
C PHE A 880 5.06 33.06 -0.28
N LEU A 881 3.99 32.63 0.39
CA LEU A 881 4.05 32.02 1.72
C LEU A 881 4.84 30.70 1.68
N CYS A 882 4.49 29.78 0.77
CA CYS A 882 5.15 28.47 0.65
C CYS A 882 6.62 28.60 0.25
N LEU A 883 6.96 29.40 -0.77
CA LEU A 883 8.33 29.57 -1.26
C LEU A 883 9.28 30.18 -0.21
N ASN A 884 8.76 30.94 0.76
CA ASN A 884 9.53 31.60 1.81
C ASN A 884 9.39 30.96 3.20
N TYR A 885 8.61 29.88 3.34
CA TYR A 885 8.58 29.08 4.57
C TYR A 885 9.97 28.49 4.86
N LYS A 886 10.33 28.40 6.14
CA LYS A 886 11.68 28.13 6.68
C LYS A 886 12.78 29.17 6.28
N LYS A 887 12.69 29.85 5.13
CA LYS A 887 13.66 30.84 4.63
C LYS A 887 13.50 32.24 5.26
N SER A 888 12.25 32.70 5.46
CA SER A 888 11.96 34.01 6.04
C SER A 888 11.42 33.87 7.46
N ASN A 889 12.19 34.31 8.45
CA ASN A 889 11.87 34.25 9.89
C ASN A 889 10.45 34.78 10.22
N ALA A 890 9.96 35.79 9.50
CA ALA A 890 8.60 36.32 9.66
C ALA A 890 7.51 35.38 9.11
N ILE A 891 7.75 34.75 7.96
CA ILE A 891 6.79 33.85 7.29
C ILE A 891 6.81 32.46 7.95
N THR A 892 7.98 31.97 8.35
CA THR A 892 8.14 30.81 9.24
C THR A 892 7.32 30.98 10.52
N LYS A 893 7.49 32.09 11.25
CA LYS A 893 6.69 32.39 12.45
C LYS A 893 5.20 32.59 12.21
N LEU A 894 4.77 32.94 10.99
CA LEU A 894 3.36 33.04 10.64
C LEU A 894 2.76 31.65 10.43
N ILE A 895 3.40 30.81 9.62
CA ILE A 895 2.97 29.45 9.26
C ILE A 895 3.13 28.48 10.45
N ASP A 896 4.09 28.73 11.36
CA ASP A 896 4.28 27.95 12.59
C ASP A 896 3.30 28.29 13.71
N ARG A 897 2.47 29.33 13.54
CA ARG A 897 1.60 29.88 14.60
C ARG A 897 0.20 30.24 14.13
N SER A 898 -0.16 29.93 12.89
CA SER A 898 -1.48 30.17 12.33
C SER A 898 -1.73 29.23 11.17
N ARG A 899 -3.00 28.90 10.96
CA ARG A 899 -3.44 28.03 9.86
C ARG A 899 -4.14 28.87 8.82
N ILE A 900 -3.54 28.97 7.63
CA ILE A 900 -3.99 29.85 6.57
C ILE A 900 -4.75 29.02 5.54
N VAL A 901 -6.05 29.30 5.37
CA VAL A 901 -6.92 28.62 4.42
C VAL A 901 -7.26 29.59 3.28
N ILE A 902 -6.96 29.20 2.05
CA ILE A 902 -7.09 30.04 0.86
C ILE A 902 -8.13 29.42 -0.09
N VAL A 903 -9.22 30.14 -0.33
CA VAL A 903 -10.24 29.81 -1.34
C VAL A 903 -10.08 30.79 -2.50
N PRO A 904 -9.34 30.43 -3.56
CA PRO A 904 -8.98 31.38 -4.61
C PRO A 904 -10.17 31.75 -5.51
N LEU A 905 -11.17 30.88 -5.65
CA LEU A 905 -12.29 31.07 -6.57
C LEU A 905 -13.57 30.39 -6.04
N VAL A 906 -14.58 31.19 -5.68
CA VAL A 906 -15.91 30.71 -5.27
C VAL A 906 -16.83 30.48 -6.48
N ASN A 907 -16.69 31.30 -7.53
CA ASN A 907 -17.59 31.35 -8.69
C ASN A 907 -16.88 30.93 -10.01
N PRO A 908 -16.54 29.65 -10.18
CA PRO A 908 -15.87 29.18 -11.39
C PRO A 908 -16.75 29.30 -12.65
N ASP A 909 -18.07 29.22 -12.49
CA ASP A 909 -19.04 29.35 -13.60
C ASP A 909 -19.15 30.80 -14.10
N GLY A 910 -18.95 31.77 -13.21
CA GLY A 910 -18.72 33.16 -13.56
C GLY A 910 -17.37 33.34 -14.28
N ARG A 911 -16.30 32.74 -13.76
CA ARG A 911 -14.92 32.88 -14.28
C ARG A 911 -14.77 32.37 -15.72
N GLU A 912 -15.36 31.23 -16.07
CA GLU A 912 -15.33 30.70 -17.44
C GLU A 912 -16.10 31.56 -18.45
N ARG A 913 -17.07 32.34 -17.99
CA ARG A 913 -17.86 33.27 -18.82
C ARG A 913 -17.29 34.69 -18.82
N ALA A 914 -16.31 34.97 -17.97
CA ALA A 914 -15.69 36.28 -17.85
C ALA A 914 -14.90 36.66 -19.11
N LYS A 915 -14.99 37.93 -19.50
CA LYS A 915 -14.23 38.46 -20.63
C LYS A 915 -12.98 39.20 -20.17
N GLU A 916 -11.83 38.79 -20.70
CA GLU A 916 -10.59 39.53 -20.49
C GLU A 916 -10.65 40.96 -21.04
N LYS A 917 -9.87 41.86 -20.43
CA LYS A 917 -9.57 43.23 -20.91
C LYS A 917 -10.78 44.19 -20.94
N GLU A 918 -11.97 43.76 -20.58
CA GLU A 918 -13.16 44.61 -20.41
C GLU A 918 -13.33 45.05 -18.93
N CYS A 919 -12.71 46.17 -18.52
CA CYS A 919 -12.74 46.69 -17.12
C CYS A 919 -14.12 47.11 -16.56
N SER A 920 -15.21 46.83 -17.27
CA SER A 920 -16.59 47.14 -16.89
C SER A 920 -17.58 46.07 -17.37
N SER A 921 -17.10 44.84 -17.64
CA SER A 921 -17.96 43.74 -18.10
C SER A 921 -18.73 43.13 -16.95
N ASN A 922 -20.06 43.07 -17.08
CA ASN A 922 -20.92 42.30 -16.16
C ASN A 922 -20.97 40.80 -16.57
N VAL A 923 -20.36 40.41 -17.68
CA VAL A 923 -20.32 39.01 -18.13
C VAL A 923 -19.39 38.23 -17.21
N GLY A 924 -19.91 37.21 -16.54
CA GLY A 924 -19.19 36.43 -15.52
C GLY A 924 -19.33 36.92 -14.07
N HIS A 925 -20.08 38.00 -13.83
CA HIS A 925 -20.36 38.51 -12.47
C HIS A 925 -21.12 37.47 -11.62
N ASN A 926 -22.22 36.97 -12.18
CA ASN A 926 -23.13 36.03 -11.52
C ASN A 926 -22.73 34.57 -11.80
N ASN A 927 -23.24 33.61 -11.02
CA ASN A 927 -23.07 32.17 -11.26
C ASN A 927 -23.89 31.67 -12.48
N ALA A 928 -23.83 30.38 -12.82
CA ALA A 928 -24.50 29.84 -14.01
C ALA A 928 -26.01 30.16 -14.08
N ASN A 929 -26.71 30.03 -12.95
CA ASN A 929 -28.15 30.35 -12.80
C ASN A 929 -28.47 31.84 -12.96
N GLY A 930 -27.46 32.72 -13.05
CA GLY A 930 -27.63 34.16 -13.13
C GLY A 930 -27.83 34.81 -11.76
N LYS A 931 -27.53 34.11 -10.66
CA LYS A 931 -27.55 34.66 -9.30
C LYS A 931 -26.22 35.33 -8.95
N ASP A 932 -26.32 36.51 -8.37
CA ASP A 932 -25.21 37.19 -7.69
C ASP A 932 -24.95 36.48 -6.35
N LEU A 933 -23.75 35.94 -6.17
CA LEU A 933 -23.40 35.15 -4.98
C LEU A 933 -23.17 35.99 -3.73
N ASP A 934 -22.71 37.24 -3.86
CA ASP A 934 -22.51 38.13 -2.70
C ASP A 934 -23.85 38.42 -2.02
N THR A 935 -24.89 38.64 -2.83
CA THR A 935 -26.27 38.75 -2.32
C THR A 935 -26.84 37.43 -1.77
N ASP A 936 -26.31 36.28 -2.20
CA ASP A 936 -26.80 34.96 -1.77
C ASP A 936 -26.36 34.63 -0.34
N PHE A 937 -25.13 34.99 0.04
CA PHE A 937 -24.65 34.88 1.43
C PHE A 937 -25.45 35.73 2.43
N ILE A 938 -26.08 36.81 1.96
CA ILE A 938 -26.89 37.74 2.77
C ILE A 938 -28.36 37.29 2.87
N SER A 939 -28.79 36.32 2.06
CA SER A 939 -30.15 35.79 2.09
C SER A 939 -30.48 35.12 3.43
N ASN A 940 -31.65 35.49 3.98
CA ASN A 940 -32.01 35.34 5.40
C ASN A 940 -31.72 33.93 5.96
N SER A 941 -31.00 33.85 7.09
CA SER A 941 -30.54 32.60 7.73
C SER A 941 -31.64 31.72 8.35
N SER A 942 -32.90 31.97 7.96
CA SER A 942 -34.12 31.28 8.39
C SER A 942 -34.91 30.67 7.21
N GLY A 943 -34.44 30.83 5.97
CA GLY A 943 -34.99 30.11 4.81
C GLY A 943 -34.64 28.61 4.82
N PRO A 944 -35.45 27.73 4.21
CA PRO A 944 -35.12 26.33 4.08
C PRO A 944 -33.91 26.13 3.14
N VAL A 945 -33.16 25.04 3.37
CA VAL A 945 -31.87 24.73 2.72
C VAL A 945 -31.92 24.64 1.17
N GLY A 946 -33.11 24.65 0.56
CA GLY A 946 -33.31 24.50 -0.89
C GLY A 946 -33.29 25.78 -1.75
N GLU A 947 -33.09 26.98 -1.18
CA GLU A 947 -33.14 28.25 -1.95
C GLU A 947 -31.78 28.93 -2.21
N ARG A 948 -30.66 28.35 -1.74
CA ARG A 948 -29.30 28.88 -1.96
C ARG A 948 -28.56 28.18 -3.09
N GLU A 949 -27.67 28.92 -3.73
CA GLU A 949 -26.82 28.40 -4.81
C GLU A 949 -25.78 27.39 -4.29
N LYS A 950 -25.34 26.48 -5.16
CA LYS A 950 -24.41 25.40 -4.76
C LYS A 950 -23.07 25.95 -4.29
N GLU A 951 -22.58 27.02 -4.94
CA GLU A 951 -21.34 27.71 -4.58
C GLU A 951 -21.42 28.28 -3.16
N THR A 952 -22.54 28.93 -2.83
CA THR A 952 -22.80 29.51 -1.52
C THR A 952 -22.82 28.44 -0.43
N ASN A 953 -23.55 27.34 -0.66
CA ASN A 953 -23.63 26.23 0.30
C ASN A 953 -22.27 25.54 0.50
N ALA A 954 -21.49 25.33 -0.58
CA ALA A 954 -20.14 24.77 -0.49
C ALA A 954 -19.22 25.57 0.46
N ILE A 955 -19.30 26.90 0.46
CA ILE A 955 -18.56 27.75 1.40
C ILE A 955 -19.20 27.75 2.79
N ILE A 956 -20.54 27.82 2.89
CA ILE A 956 -21.24 27.86 4.18
C ILE A 956 -20.99 26.60 4.99
N ASP A 957 -21.25 25.43 4.42
CA ASP A 957 -21.19 24.15 5.14
C ASP A 957 -19.73 23.71 5.39
N SER A 958 -18.83 23.97 4.44
CA SER A 958 -17.43 23.57 4.58
C SER A 958 -16.57 24.52 5.41
N LEU A 959 -16.90 25.82 5.52
CA LEU A 959 -16.01 26.83 6.14
C LEU A 959 -16.70 27.86 7.06
N ILE A 960 -18.02 28.04 7.05
CA ILE A 960 -18.69 29.05 7.91
C ILE A 960 -19.38 28.41 9.11
N MET A 961 -20.19 27.36 8.90
CA MET A 961 -20.96 26.70 9.97
C MET A 961 -20.09 26.00 11.02
N LYS A 962 -18.80 25.75 10.73
CA LYS A 962 -17.83 25.17 11.66
C LYS A 962 -17.32 26.15 12.72
N GLN A 963 -17.55 27.46 12.53
CA GLN A 963 -17.15 28.55 13.45
C GLN A 963 -15.68 28.53 13.89
N ASP A 964 -14.79 27.92 13.10
CA ASP A 964 -13.41 27.64 13.51
C ASP A 964 -12.38 28.69 13.05
N PHE A 965 -12.83 29.75 12.37
CA PHE A 965 -11.97 30.84 11.87
C PHE A 965 -11.96 32.06 12.78
N THR A 966 -10.75 32.44 13.22
CA THR A 966 -10.49 33.62 14.06
C THR A 966 -10.49 34.92 13.25
N PHE A 967 -10.13 34.86 11.96
CA PHE A 967 -10.11 36.01 11.06
C PHE A 967 -10.45 35.61 9.62
N SER A 968 -11.08 36.52 8.87
CA SER A 968 -11.56 36.28 7.50
C SER A 968 -11.35 37.52 6.65
N VAL A 969 -10.72 37.36 5.49
CA VAL A 969 -10.54 38.40 4.47
C VAL A 969 -11.21 37.94 3.17
N VAL A 970 -11.96 38.83 2.52
CA VAL A 970 -12.46 38.64 1.15
C VAL A 970 -11.73 39.62 0.25
N LEU A 971 -11.22 39.15 -0.90
CA LEU A 971 -10.58 39.97 -1.92
C LEU A 971 -11.36 39.89 -3.22
N ASP A 972 -11.78 41.04 -3.73
CA ASP A 972 -12.56 41.19 -4.95
C ASP A 972 -12.04 42.38 -5.79
N GLY A 973 -12.51 42.50 -7.02
CA GLY A 973 -12.04 43.49 -8.00
C GLY A 973 -12.98 44.68 -8.23
N GLY A 974 -12.57 45.56 -9.15
CA GLY A 974 -13.42 46.65 -9.66
C GLY A 974 -13.46 47.93 -8.82
N SER A 975 -12.96 47.93 -7.58
CA SER A 975 -12.82 49.13 -6.73
C SER A 975 -11.53 49.05 -5.90
N LEU A 976 -10.94 50.19 -5.56
CA LEU A 976 -9.69 50.27 -4.79
C LEU A 976 -9.94 50.88 -3.40
N LEU A 977 -10.46 50.05 -2.49
CA LEU A 977 -10.84 50.41 -1.12
C LEU A 977 -10.81 49.19 -0.21
N VAL A 978 -10.98 49.39 1.11
CA VAL A 978 -11.17 48.31 2.09
C VAL A 978 -12.49 48.55 2.81
N THR A 979 -13.47 47.67 2.61
CA THR A 979 -14.68 47.63 3.44
C THR A 979 -14.42 46.89 4.74
N PHE A 980 -15.21 47.22 5.76
CA PHE A 980 -15.45 46.40 6.94
C PHE A 980 -16.96 46.40 7.21
N PRO A 981 -17.51 45.48 8.03
CA PRO A 981 -18.96 45.30 8.12
C PRO A 981 -19.71 46.56 8.59
N TYR A 982 -20.37 47.25 7.66
CA TYR A 982 -21.36 48.29 7.90
C TYR A 982 -22.16 48.59 6.63
N ASP A 983 -23.17 47.78 6.31
CA ASP A 983 -24.27 48.17 5.38
C ASP A 983 -25.49 47.23 5.45
N ASN A 984 -26.11 47.13 6.64
CA ASN A 984 -27.50 46.68 6.75
C ASN A 984 -28.12 47.21 8.07
N PRO A 985 -29.26 47.94 8.09
CA PRO A 985 -29.78 48.60 9.30
C PRO A 985 -30.27 47.68 10.44
N VAL A 986 -30.06 46.37 10.37
CA VAL A 986 -30.76 45.36 11.17
C VAL A 986 -29.95 44.86 12.38
N HIS A 987 -28.61 44.92 12.34
CA HIS A 987 -27.75 44.41 13.42
C HIS A 987 -26.56 45.32 13.73
N THR A 988 -26.26 45.48 15.02
CA THR A 988 -25.05 46.16 15.52
C THR A 988 -23.84 45.23 15.46
N VAL A 989 -22.72 45.71 14.92
CA VAL A 989 -21.47 44.94 14.79
C VAL A 989 -20.67 45.01 16.08
N GLU A 990 -20.48 43.86 16.74
CA GLU A 990 -19.53 43.73 17.86
C GLU A 990 -18.09 43.91 17.34
N ASN A 991 -17.22 44.52 18.16
CA ASN A 991 -15.81 44.80 17.83
C ASN A 991 -15.57 45.69 16.58
N GLN A 992 -16.48 46.63 16.30
CA GLN A 992 -16.37 47.59 15.19
C GLN A 992 -15.00 48.30 15.12
N ASP A 993 -14.46 48.78 16.25
CA ASP A 993 -13.15 49.45 16.27
C ASP A 993 -11.98 48.52 15.90
N THR A 994 -12.06 47.24 16.25
CA THR A 994 -11.06 46.22 15.85
C THR A 994 -11.11 46.00 14.34
N MET A 995 -12.30 45.86 13.76
CA MET A 995 -12.46 45.70 12.31
C MET A 995 -11.99 46.94 11.53
N LYS A 996 -12.31 48.14 12.04
CA LYS A 996 -11.84 49.42 11.50
C LYS A 996 -10.31 49.56 11.60
N HIS A 997 -9.71 49.09 12.70
CA HIS A 997 -8.25 49.06 12.86
C HIS A 997 -7.59 48.11 11.86
N LEU A 998 -8.09 46.88 11.71
CA LEU A 998 -7.58 45.90 10.74
C LEU A 998 -7.69 46.42 9.29
N ALA A 999 -8.83 47.03 8.93
CA ALA A 999 -8.99 47.69 7.63
C ALA A 999 -7.98 48.82 7.42
N SER A 1000 -7.71 49.64 8.46
CA SER A 1000 -6.70 50.69 8.40
C SER A 1000 -5.26 50.16 8.24
N ILE A 1001 -4.94 49.00 8.82
CA ILE A 1001 -3.62 48.36 8.65
C ILE A 1001 -3.41 48.00 7.16
N TYR A 1002 -4.39 47.36 6.51
CA TYR A 1002 -4.28 47.02 5.10
C TYR A 1002 -4.20 48.29 4.22
N ALA A 1003 -5.11 49.25 4.45
CA ALA A 1003 -5.17 50.50 3.69
C ALA A 1003 -3.86 51.31 3.76
N ASN A 1004 -3.24 51.39 4.94
CA ASN A 1004 -1.99 52.13 5.17
C ASN A 1004 -0.75 51.45 4.56
N ASN A 1005 -0.75 50.12 4.41
CA ASN A 1005 0.36 49.38 3.80
C ASN A 1005 0.21 49.20 2.28
N HIS A 1006 -1.00 49.38 1.72
CA HIS A 1006 -1.19 49.33 0.28
C HIS A 1006 -0.62 50.60 -0.41
N PRO A 1007 0.19 50.49 -1.48
CA PRO A 1007 0.90 51.62 -2.08
C PRO A 1007 0.05 52.82 -2.55
N THR A 1008 -1.26 52.62 -2.75
CA THR A 1008 -2.16 53.65 -3.31
C THR A 1008 -3.48 53.85 -2.56
N ILE A 1009 -3.91 52.95 -1.65
CA ILE A 1009 -5.20 53.13 -0.94
C ILE A 1009 -5.09 54.27 0.07
N HIS A 1010 -3.97 54.35 0.80
CA HIS A 1010 -3.69 55.43 1.76
C HIS A 1010 -3.69 56.85 1.15
N MET A 1011 -3.58 56.96 -0.19
CA MET A 1011 -3.63 58.24 -0.89
C MET A 1011 -5.06 58.72 -1.20
N GLY A 1012 -6.10 57.89 -0.98
CA GLY A 1012 -7.49 58.25 -1.24
C GLY A 1012 -7.83 58.45 -2.73
N HIS A 1013 -7.04 57.86 -3.64
CA HIS A 1013 -7.21 57.99 -5.09
C HIS A 1013 -7.53 56.63 -5.72
N PRO A 1014 -8.79 56.37 -6.15
CA PRO A 1014 -9.26 55.02 -6.53
C PRO A 1014 -8.71 54.49 -7.87
N GLY A 1015 -7.82 55.22 -8.55
CA GLY A 1015 -6.99 54.76 -9.68
C GLY A 1015 -7.70 54.41 -11.00
N CYS A 1016 -9.01 54.18 -11.01
CA CYS A 1016 -9.75 53.71 -12.17
C CYS A 1016 -10.33 54.88 -13.00
N PRO A 1017 -9.76 55.22 -14.18
CA PRO A 1017 -10.16 56.42 -14.94
C PRO A 1017 -11.58 56.37 -15.54
N ASN A 1018 -12.22 55.20 -15.59
CA ASN A 1018 -13.51 54.98 -16.25
C ASN A 1018 -14.71 54.82 -15.30
N LYS A 1019 -14.55 54.87 -13.96
CA LYS A 1019 -15.70 54.89 -13.03
C LYS A 1019 -16.19 56.32 -12.80
N SER A 1020 -16.98 56.83 -13.74
CA SER A 1020 -17.61 58.15 -13.65
C SER A 1020 -18.84 58.14 -12.72
N GLY A 1021 -18.60 58.14 -11.41
CA GLY A 1021 -19.55 58.55 -10.37
C GLY A 1021 -20.76 57.65 -10.14
N GLN A 1022 -20.65 56.79 -9.12
CA GLN A 1022 -21.74 56.35 -8.23
C GLN A 1022 -21.14 56.15 -6.83
#